data_AF-A0A4Y9ZZK4-F1
#
_entry.id   AF-A0A4Y9ZZK4-F1
#
_cell.length_a   1.000
_cell.length_b   1.000
_cell.length_c   1.000
_cell.angle_alpha   90.00
_cell.angle_beta   90.00
_cell.angle_gamma   90.00
#
_symmetry.space_group_name_H-M   'P 1'
#
loop_
_entity.id
_entity.type
_entity.pdbx_description
1 polymer ?
#
loop_
_entity_poly.entity_id
_entity_poly.type
_entity_poly.pdbx_seq_one_letter_code
_entity_poly.pdbx_strand_id
1 'polypeptide(L)'
;MTTDSWTDWVDHAPPNYLSDQVKTSIPLVLSIRYGQNISFKYSIVNGAINRLQWMHKYLWSELRFFSFALANHVHAVPVIETTPLSLNQIHYLQSKGPWFSHWDVNIRHNIPDILAFIQDNNVNVNNDDDDDDDDDDDDDDDDNSNNGHNPNLVVYDKAGFPRYLSTVTPSPTSIPCAVLVNLPSFQHSIGPLSTLLHNQPDPRFADPVSGAPSVPKPFYYPLAFLQSIGHVQAHGTWPPLIGHINTIHSKFYQLNDNDPLQNDPQHDHPLLPLIEPLHFQAYNIWSHRVRASAATHDAQQGFCTAAAAASHLPSNMSDSLRSAAQEACHRVLHQLPHTRFNTFIEHDQPPRDLRIEQVFVINIKPLKDHAFALDSDHNQDQVVGQLFWKYILKHLLDIWTHPSIFPTLRPSLHLFTNPVYPRLFSWTTYPLTSLLDILWTHITPDVFKPAPISPYLIELIASCERAINFAHTGSPRVLVRSLMDALWLGAGIMTTGFPALSHILAILPGPSPIPLVNHKAWPRHPDTHAPFLASKRSQQLTFNFAQANAYETILCIIDFAYVSPENLHLSSCIQPSNKIPTAIGLLVVQAFLTDSKNLTFNTLNKDILSALHNAEAVNDQPLIHHCTARSDALMAWIQNNFPFALTSHAKPSLLRALTKNSDPALRLLNFHESPFPDPSLHHLASLALQTAALPSHRRVLATAIPHLLSHYHPLHSLTSFDQASPKALEWAASILADCFYQLQVHFIPGLSPNTRAVLSPYLWIIIRAPPNSIVPAILAPAMTDQERIIVATAQADQDEARFNPNTPWSILDADDLNHLPRFISKYRAPLNWSFLSATVQPPDGTNRNPHSPSHSTIWPTYDWVHANLDLRKPLHQLAIFIGAAITRALPVLEANTEDKHSPIPPGTNFSDFYRQLPWVQHTTGSGITSKGNVKGRTDKSLYLTMVSTMIIGLHEPATVLHQHLQNKHTIEDAFRKKHGTKGLTAPMLCHLGALCALTKRVFEAGAKYDTDWHLLTGLEIIAFHTQMLDCFANCQYGTWKWFRLLFGTDRADAISTNGALFWSPNIGPQPRAVPAPPDLDQADAFQNALFQRAKRTREPYKQVDVDEMLASSSKRHRCD
;
A
#
# COMPACT_ATOMS: atom_id res chain seq x y z
N MET A 1 -6.49 11.74 36.24
CA MET A 1 -6.36 12.70 35.13
C MET A 1 -7.21 12.17 34.00
N THR A 2 -8.40 12.73 33.85
CA THR A 2 -9.35 12.42 32.77
C THR A 2 -8.86 13.13 31.51
N THR A 3 -8.42 12.35 30.52
CA THR A 3 -7.97 12.85 29.22
C THR A 3 -9.19 12.97 28.33
N ASP A 4 -9.78 14.17 28.24
CA ASP A 4 -11.09 14.38 27.62
C ASP A 4 -11.05 14.60 26.09
N SER A 5 -9.94 14.32 25.39
CA SER A 5 -9.96 14.27 23.92
C SER A 5 -8.97 13.28 23.32
N TRP A 6 -9.39 12.59 22.25
CA TRP A 6 -8.54 11.72 21.44
C TRP A 6 -7.25 12.41 20.97
N THR A 7 -7.36 13.68 20.60
CA THR A 7 -6.24 14.56 20.25
C THR A 7 -5.20 14.65 21.36
N ASP A 8 -5.62 14.78 22.61
CA ASP A 8 -4.71 14.87 23.76
C ASP A 8 -3.99 13.53 24.02
N TRP A 9 -4.67 12.40 23.81
CA TRP A 9 -4.00 11.09 23.86
C TRP A 9 -2.98 10.92 22.73
N VAL A 10 -3.31 11.32 21.50
CA VAL A 10 -2.40 11.26 20.34
C VAL A 10 -1.16 12.12 20.56
N ASP A 11 -1.33 13.31 21.13
CA ASP A 11 -0.23 14.24 21.41
C ASP A 11 0.75 13.72 22.49
N HIS A 12 0.28 12.81 23.35
CA HIS A 12 1.06 12.23 24.44
C HIS A 12 1.43 10.74 24.24
N ALA A 13 1.03 10.13 23.11
CA ALA A 13 1.32 8.73 22.83
C ALA A 13 2.80 8.53 22.42
N PRO A 14 3.42 7.38 22.80
CA PRO A 14 4.78 7.05 22.37
C PRO A 14 4.94 7.06 20.85
N PRO A 15 6.09 7.51 20.28
CA PRO A 15 6.27 7.66 18.83
C PRO A 15 6.02 6.39 18.02
N ASN A 16 6.24 5.21 18.59
CA ASN A 16 6.01 3.91 17.94
C ASN A 16 4.53 3.49 17.87
N TYR A 17 3.62 4.18 18.57
CA TYR A 17 2.17 3.97 18.50
C TYR A 17 1.51 4.92 17.48
N LEU A 18 2.24 5.97 17.07
CA LEU A 18 1.79 7.02 16.18
C LEU A 18 2.04 6.68 14.71
N SER A 19 1.39 5.63 14.21
CA SER A 19 1.26 5.46 12.76
C SER A 19 0.36 6.54 12.16
N ASP A 20 0.53 6.87 10.88
CA ASP A 20 -0.28 7.90 10.21
C ASP A 20 -1.79 7.62 10.34
N GLN A 21 -2.21 6.35 10.33
CA GLN A 21 -3.59 5.92 10.56
C GLN A 21 -4.16 6.33 11.94
N VAL A 22 -3.33 6.33 12.99
CA VAL A 22 -3.76 6.70 14.34
C VAL A 22 -3.89 8.22 14.50
N LYS A 23 -3.15 9.00 13.70
CA LYS A 23 -3.24 10.46 13.72
C LYS A 23 -4.43 11.00 12.93
N THR A 24 -4.82 10.33 11.85
CA THR A 24 -5.82 10.83 10.90
C THR A 24 -7.22 10.26 11.09
N SER A 25 -7.39 9.25 11.95
CA SER A 25 -8.66 8.56 12.14
C SER A 25 -9.00 8.46 13.62
N ILE A 26 -10.27 8.70 13.99
CA ILE A 26 -10.79 8.32 15.30
C ILE A 26 -11.06 6.82 15.24
N PRO A 27 -10.41 5.98 16.05
CA PRO A 27 -10.62 4.55 15.99
C PRO A 27 -12.05 4.22 16.41
N LEU A 28 -12.85 3.65 15.50
CA LEU A 28 -14.14 3.00 15.80
C LEU A 28 -13.98 1.82 16.78
N VAL A 29 -12.77 1.27 16.88
CA VAL A 29 -12.39 0.16 17.76
C VAL A 29 -11.05 0.46 18.40
N LEU A 30 -11.02 0.64 19.72
CA LEU A 30 -9.80 0.81 20.51
C LEU A 30 -9.36 -0.55 21.06
N SER A 31 -8.41 -1.19 20.39
CA SER A 31 -7.84 -2.47 20.86
C SER A 31 -6.74 -2.20 21.90
N ILE A 32 -7.09 -2.30 23.18
CA ILE A 32 -6.11 -2.25 24.26
C ILE A 32 -5.46 -3.63 24.39
N ARG A 33 -4.26 -3.82 23.83
CA ARG A 33 -3.45 -5.03 24.05
C ARG A 33 -2.85 -5.04 25.46
N TYR A 34 -3.67 -5.33 26.47
CA TYR A 34 -3.13 -5.78 27.76
C TYR A 34 -2.65 -7.24 27.64
N GLY A 35 -1.61 -7.57 28.42
CA GLY A 35 -0.80 -8.79 28.34
C GLY A 35 -1.54 -10.03 27.86
N GLN A 36 -1.08 -10.58 26.75
CA GLN A 36 -1.44 -11.95 26.39
C GLN A 36 -1.07 -12.86 27.57
N ASN A 37 -1.93 -13.83 27.87
CA ASN A 37 -1.68 -14.88 28.87
C ASN A 37 -1.71 -14.42 30.33
N ILE A 38 -2.51 -13.39 30.68
CA ILE A 38 -2.81 -13.08 32.07
C ILE A 38 -3.55 -14.28 32.69
N SER A 39 -2.93 -14.91 33.68
CA SER A 39 -3.49 -16.07 34.35
C SER A 39 -4.66 -15.68 35.26
N PHE A 40 -5.84 -16.23 34.98
CA PHE A 40 -6.97 -16.23 35.91
C PHE A 40 -6.83 -17.41 36.88
N LYS A 41 -6.03 -17.26 37.94
CA LYS A 41 -5.97 -18.30 38.98
C LYS A 41 -7.22 -18.25 39.86
N TYR A 42 -7.92 -19.38 39.98
CA TYR A 42 -9.04 -19.63 40.91
C TYR A 42 -8.61 -19.69 42.40
N SER A 43 -7.68 -18.84 42.85
CA SER A 43 -7.57 -18.62 44.30
C SER A 43 -8.66 -17.63 44.70
N ILE A 44 -9.31 -17.83 45.85
CA ILE A 44 -10.38 -16.93 46.36
C ILE A 44 -9.89 -15.47 46.37
N VAL A 45 -8.62 -15.26 46.73
CA VAL A 45 -7.97 -13.94 46.79
C VAL A 45 -7.73 -13.36 45.38
N ASN A 46 -7.21 -14.16 44.44
CA ASN A 46 -6.97 -13.69 43.07
C ASN A 46 -8.27 -13.46 42.29
N GLY A 47 -9.32 -14.24 42.57
CA GLY A 47 -10.65 -14.03 42.02
C GLY A 47 -11.26 -12.70 42.47
N ALA A 48 -11.09 -12.32 43.75
CA ALA A 48 -11.53 -11.02 44.26
C ALA A 48 -10.73 -9.86 43.65
N ILE A 49 -9.41 -9.98 43.54
CA ILE A 49 -8.55 -8.98 42.90
C ILE A 49 -8.91 -8.82 41.42
N ASN A 50 -9.07 -9.92 40.69
CA ASN A 50 -9.47 -9.89 39.29
C ASN A 50 -10.84 -9.23 39.15
N ARG A 51 -11.83 -9.62 39.97
CA ARG A 51 -13.16 -8.98 39.98
C ARG A 51 -13.05 -7.46 40.17
N LEU A 52 -12.28 -7.00 41.16
CA LEU A 52 -12.07 -5.56 41.40
C LEU A 52 -11.38 -4.88 40.20
N GLN A 53 -10.42 -5.53 39.56
CA GLN A 53 -9.82 -5.01 38.33
C GLN A 53 -10.85 -4.86 37.22
N TRP A 54 -11.71 -5.85 36.96
CA TRP A 54 -12.75 -5.74 35.93
C TRP A 54 -13.81 -4.67 36.27
N MET A 55 -14.06 -4.42 37.55
CA MET A 55 -14.98 -3.37 38.01
C MET A 55 -14.41 -1.95 37.86
N HIS A 56 -13.11 -1.74 38.05
CA HIS A 56 -12.53 -0.39 38.14
C HIS A 56 -11.60 0.00 36.98
N LYS A 57 -11.14 -0.97 36.17
CA LYS A 57 -10.10 -0.73 35.16
C LYS A 57 -10.62 -0.20 33.83
N TYR A 58 -11.90 -0.41 33.53
CA TYR A 58 -12.48 -0.11 32.22
C TYR A 58 -13.60 0.92 32.34
N LEU A 59 -13.64 1.85 31.37
CA LEU A 59 -14.74 2.81 31.19
C LEU A 59 -15.86 2.15 30.38
N TRP A 60 -16.61 1.26 31.01
CA TRP A 60 -17.62 0.44 30.35
C TRP A 60 -18.72 1.24 29.65
N SER A 61 -19.09 2.38 30.21
CA SER A 61 -20.05 3.39 29.74
C SER A 61 -19.70 3.94 28.35
N GLU A 62 -18.44 3.89 27.94
CA GLU A 62 -17.99 4.33 26.61
C GLU A 62 -17.94 3.18 25.59
N LEU A 63 -18.04 1.91 26.03
CA LEU A 63 -17.85 0.76 25.15
C LEU A 63 -19.18 0.24 24.57
N ARG A 64 -19.27 0.07 23.25
CA ARG A 64 -20.40 -0.66 22.64
C ARG A 64 -20.17 -2.16 22.61
N PHE A 65 -18.99 -2.57 22.16
CA PHE A 65 -18.59 -3.97 22.05
C PHE A 65 -17.27 -4.18 22.80
N PHE A 66 -17.12 -5.33 23.43
CA PHE A 66 -15.89 -5.72 24.11
C PHE A 66 -15.47 -7.11 23.64
N SER A 67 -14.27 -7.26 23.08
CA SER A 67 -13.75 -8.55 22.63
C SER A 67 -12.61 -9.03 23.50
N PHE A 68 -12.61 -10.33 23.84
CA PHE A 68 -11.53 -10.98 24.56
C PHE A 68 -11.45 -12.46 24.19
N ALA A 69 -10.28 -13.05 24.42
CA ALA A 69 -10.04 -14.48 24.24
C ALA A 69 -9.89 -15.16 25.61
N LEU A 70 -10.60 -16.27 25.82
CA LEU A 70 -10.40 -17.16 26.95
C LEU A 70 -9.61 -18.37 26.51
N ALA A 71 -8.49 -18.64 27.18
CA ALA A 71 -7.62 -19.75 26.89
C ALA A 71 -7.50 -20.70 28.10
N ASN A 72 -7.75 -21.98 27.88
CA ASN A 72 -7.54 -23.06 28.84
C ASN A 72 -6.38 -23.94 28.40
N HIS A 73 -5.65 -24.49 29.37
CA HIS A 73 -4.49 -25.32 29.12
C HIS A 73 -4.80 -26.75 29.57
N VAL A 74 -4.91 -27.66 28.61
CA VAL A 74 -5.03 -29.08 28.85
C VAL A 74 -3.62 -29.65 28.95
N HIS A 75 -3.31 -30.18 30.13
CA HIS A 75 -2.03 -30.79 30.43
C HIS A 75 -2.25 -32.26 30.78
N ALA A 76 -1.32 -33.11 30.38
CA ALA A 76 -1.30 -34.50 30.81
C ALA A 76 -0.48 -34.61 32.09
N VAL A 77 -0.99 -35.36 33.08
CA VAL A 77 -0.32 -35.59 34.36
C VAL A 77 -0.02 -37.08 34.46
N PRO A 78 1.21 -37.48 34.84
CA PRO A 78 1.48 -38.89 35.13
C PRO A 78 0.62 -39.35 36.30
N VAL A 79 0.07 -40.56 36.20
CA VAL A 79 -0.58 -41.21 37.34
C VAL A 79 0.53 -41.66 38.29
N ILE A 80 0.63 -41.00 39.45
CA ILE A 80 1.71 -41.24 40.43
C ILE A 80 1.44 -42.54 41.20
N GLU A 81 0.18 -42.76 41.59
CA GLU A 81 -0.25 -43.93 42.34
C GLU A 81 -1.73 -44.17 42.02
N THR A 82 -2.11 -45.43 41.87
CA THR A 82 -3.52 -45.86 41.93
C THR A 82 -3.77 -46.50 43.27
N THR A 83 -4.66 -45.92 44.06
CA THR A 83 -5.10 -46.56 45.30
C THR A 83 -6.13 -47.64 44.97
N PRO A 84 -5.84 -48.94 45.21
CA PRO A 84 -6.85 -49.96 45.07
C PRO A 84 -7.98 -49.67 46.08
N LEU A 85 -9.21 -49.59 45.58
CA LEU A 85 -10.37 -49.38 46.43
C LEU A 85 -10.66 -50.67 47.19
N SER A 86 -10.41 -50.69 48.49
CA SER A 86 -10.88 -51.78 49.37
C SER A 86 -12.41 -51.83 49.40
N LEU A 87 -12.99 -53.01 49.66
CA LEU A 87 -14.44 -53.18 49.89
C LEU A 87 -14.98 -52.16 50.90
N ASN A 88 -14.24 -51.88 51.97
CA ASN A 88 -14.62 -50.88 52.97
C ASN A 88 -14.64 -49.44 52.39
N GLN A 89 -13.74 -49.10 51.47
CA GLN A 89 -13.76 -47.81 50.78
C GLN A 89 -14.89 -47.71 49.75
N ILE A 90 -15.23 -48.80 49.07
CA ILE A 90 -16.38 -48.85 48.15
C ILE A 90 -17.69 -48.67 48.93
N HIS A 91 -17.86 -49.40 50.04
CA HIS A 91 -18.98 -49.20 50.95
C HIS A 91 -19.01 -47.79 51.55
N TYR A 92 -17.85 -47.23 51.90
CA TYR A 92 -17.75 -45.84 52.35
C TYR A 92 -18.18 -44.87 51.24
N LEU A 93 -17.74 -45.06 49.99
CA LEU A 93 -18.17 -44.24 48.86
C LEU A 93 -19.68 -44.35 48.62
N GLN A 94 -20.24 -45.57 48.64
CA GLN A 94 -21.68 -45.82 48.59
C GLN A 94 -22.44 -45.09 49.72
N SER A 95 -21.87 -45.04 50.92
CA SER A 95 -22.47 -44.34 52.08
C SER A 95 -22.50 -42.81 51.95
N LYS A 96 -21.70 -42.22 51.04
CA LYS A 96 -21.60 -40.77 50.84
C LYS A 96 -22.69 -40.17 49.96
N GLY A 97 -23.50 -40.99 49.31
CA GLY A 97 -24.66 -40.55 48.55
C GLY A 97 -24.91 -41.40 47.30
N PRO A 98 -26.02 -41.15 46.60
CA PRO A 98 -26.32 -41.83 45.35
C PRO A 98 -25.26 -41.49 44.30
N TRP A 99 -24.82 -42.52 43.59
CA TRP A 99 -23.90 -42.43 42.46
C TRP A 99 -24.68 -42.55 41.17
N PHE A 100 -24.14 -42.02 40.09
CA PHE A 100 -24.88 -41.87 38.85
C PHE A 100 -24.05 -42.30 37.65
N SER A 101 -24.69 -42.94 36.68
CA SER A 101 -24.06 -43.35 35.41
C SER A 101 -23.74 -42.18 34.48
N HIS A 102 -24.37 -41.03 34.71
CA HIS A 102 -24.21 -39.83 33.88
C HIS A 102 -24.24 -38.56 34.74
N TRP A 103 -23.60 -37.49 34.29
CA TRP A 103 -23.58 -36.20 35.00
C TRP A 103 -24.93 -35.45 34.92
N ASP A 104 -25.63 -35.57 33.78
CA ASP A 104 -26.91 -34.90 33.54
C ASP A 104 -28.05 -35.56 34.33
N VAL A 105 -28.70 -34.75 35.17
CA VAL A 105 -29.82 -35.15 36.03
C VAL A 105 -30.96 -35.82 35.27
N ASN A 106 -31.15 -35.47 34.00
CA ASN A 106 -32.28 -35.96 33.22
C ASN A 106 -32.06 -37.34 32.60
N ILE A 107 -30.82 -37.74 32.38
CA ILE A 107 -30.46 -39.03 31.76
C ILE A 107 -29.59 -39.91 32.66
N ARG A 108 -29.25 -39.42 33.86
CA ARG A 108 -28.50 -40.19 34.83
C ARG A 108 -29.33 -41.31 35.43
N HIS A 109 -28.74 -42.49 35.48
CA HIS A 109 -29.31 -43.63 36.16
C HIS A 109 -28.62 -43.76 37.52
N ASN A 110 -29.39 -43.99 38.57
CA ASN A 110 -28.82 -44.24 39.89
C ASN A 110 -28.01 -45.54 39.83
N ILE A 111 -26.82 -45.54 40.41
CA ILE A 111 -25.97 -46.70 40.60
C ILE A 111 -26.13 -47.11 42.07
N PRO A 112 -27.08 -48.02 42.37
CA PRO A 112 -27.36 -48.43 43.75
C PRO A 112 -26.18 -49.18 44.37
N ASP A 113 -25.43 -49.93 43.56
CA ASP A 113 -24.26 -50.66 43.99
C ASP A 113 -23.11 -50.45 42.99
N ILE A 114 -22.14 -49.61 43.36
CA ILE A 114 -20.91 -49.38 42.59
C ILE A 114 -20.15 -50.68 42.33
N LEU A 115 -20.17 -51.65 43.25
CA LEU A 115 -19.43 -52.90 43.12
C LEU A 115 -20.07 -53.80 42.05
N ALA A 116 -21.39 -53.96 42.09
CA ALA A 116 -22.15 -54.64 41.04
C ALA A 116 -21.97 -53.93 39.69
N PHE A 117 -22.03 -52.60 39.66
CA PHE A 117 -21.79 -51.83 38.44
C PHE A 117 -20.39 -52.03 37.85
N ILE A 118 -19.35 -52.11 38.69
CA ILE A 118 -17.99 -52.44 38.22
C ILE A 118 -17.94 -53.87 37.67
N GLN A 119 -18.60 -54.83 38.34
CA GLN A 119 -18.63 -56.22 37.90
C GLN A 119 -19.40 -56.39 36.59
N ASP A 120 -20.61 -55.85 36.47
CA ASP A 120 -21.46 -55.93 35.27
C ASP A 120 -20.76 -55.34 34.04
N ASN A 121 -19.93 -54.31 34.21
CA ASN A 121 -19.15 -53.71 33.12
C ASN A 121 -17.79 -54.39 32.87
N ASN A 122 -17.36 -55.33 33.73
CA ASN A 122 -16.15 -56.14 33.56
C ASN A 122 -16.44 -57.60 33.15
N VAL A 123 -17.68 -58.09 33.30
CA VAL A 123 -18.04 -59.52 33.17
C VAL A 123 -18.24 -59.98 31.70
N ASN A 124 -18.27 -59.09 30.71
CA ASN A 124 -18.30 -59.46 29.29
C ASN A 124 -16.96 -60.01 28.73
N VAL A 125 -16.08 -60.57 29.57
CA VAL A 125 -14.72 -61.00 29.18
C VAL A 125 -14.55 -62.52 29.17
N ASN A 126 -15.45 -63.32 29.74
CA ASN A 126 -15.19 -64.75 29.96
C ASN A 126 -16.34 -65.73 29.59
N ASN A 127 -17.35 -65.33 28.81
CA ASN A 127 -18.49 -66.21 28.52
C ASN A 127 -18.77 -66.52 27.02
N ASP A 128 -17.80 -66.27 26.12
CA ASP A 128 -17.91 -66.69 24.70
C ASP A 128 -17.06 -67.95 24.39
N ASP A 129 -16.71 -68.73 25.41
CA ASP A 129 -16.24 -70.11 25.23
C ASP A 129 -17.36 -71.05 25.70
N ASP A 130 -18.24 -71.45 24.78
CA ASP A 130 -18.75 -72.83 24.63
C ASP A 130 -20.03 -72.83 23.77
N ASP A 131 -20.01 -73.70 22.74
CA ASP A 131 -21.11 -74.20 21.90
C ASP A 131 -21.52 -73.34 20.68
N ASP A 132 -20.85 -73.54 19.54
CA ASP A 132 -21.45 -74.25 18.39
C ASP A 132 -20.40 -74.50 17.29
N ASP A 133 -20.17 -75.79 17.01
CA ASP A 133 -19.57 -76.33 15.79
C ASP A 133 -20.43 -75.93 14.57
N ASP A 134 -19.81 -75.48 13.48
CA ASP A 134 -20.02 -75.97 12.10
C ASP A 134 -19.44 -74.99 11.05
N ASP A 135 -18.45 -75.52 10.30
CA ASP A 135 -18.15 -75.36 8.87
C ASP A 135 -18.75 -74.16 8.10
N ASP A 136 -17.89 -73.28 7.55
CA ASP A 136 -17.62 -73.18 6.09
C ASP A 136 -16.88 -71.87 5.72
N ASP A 137 -16.07 -72.00 4.67
CA ASP A 137 -15.27 -70.97 4.01
C ASP A 137 -16.07 -69.70 3.60
N ASP A 138 -15.50 -68.51 3.78
CA ASP A 138 -15.30 -67.52 2.71
C ASP A 138 -14.58 -66.25 3.20
N ASP A 139 -13.76 -65.70 2.31
CA ASP A 139 -13.11 -64.39 2.39
C ASP A 139 -14.15 -63.28 2.63
N ASP A 140 -13.93 -62.40 3.63
CA ASP A 140 -14.24 -60.97 3.49
C ASP A 140 -13.52 -60.14 4.57
N ASP A 141 -13.04 -58.97 4.11
CA ASP A 141 -12.56 -57.86 4.91
C ASP A 141 -13.57 -57.52 6.02
N ASP A 142 -13.17 -57.60 7.29
CA ASP A 142 -13.95 -56.93 8.33
C ASP A 142 -13.10 -56.19 9.38
N ASP A 143 -13.46 -54.92 9.51
CA ASP A 143 -12.96 -53.93 10.45
C ASP A 143 -12.96 -54.52 11.86
N ASN A 144 -11.77 -54.67 12.44
CA ASN A 144 -11.61 -54.96 13.87
C ASN A 144 -11.97 -53.71 14.69
N SER A 145 -13.27 -53.40 14.71
CA SER A 145 -13.91 -52.52 15.67
C SER A 145 -13.84 -53.21 17.03
N ASN A 146 -12.74 -52.94 17.73
CA ASN A 146 -12.48 -53.36 19.10
C ASN A 146 -13.40 -52.57 20.08
N ASN A 147 -14.72 -52.71 19.86
CA ASN A 147 -15.80 -52.14 20.64
C ASN A 147 -16.03 -53.03 21.86
N GLY A 148 -15.67 -52.53 23.04
CA GLY A 148 -16.14 -53.12 24.30
C GLY A 148 -15.24 -52.93 25.51
N HIS A 149 -13.97 -52.57 25.32
CA HIS A 149 -13.04 -52.43 26.44
C HIS A 149 -12.93 -50.98 26.90
N ASN A 150 -13.72 -50.57 27.90
CA ASN A 150 -13.48 -49.32 28.60
C ASN A 150 -12.89 -49.58 29.99
N PRO A 151 -11.55 -49.75 30.12
CA PRO A 151 -10.87 -50.02 31.40
C PRO A 151 -10.97 -48.86 32.42
N ASN A 152 -11.66 -47.78 32.06
CA ASN A 152 -11.88 -46.59 32.86
C ASN A 152 -13.37 -46.29 32.93
N LEU A 153 -14.04 -46.86 33.93
CA LEU A 153 -15.42 -46.54 34.28
C LEU A 153 -15.48 -45.13 34.87
N VAL A 154 -16.50 -44.36 34.50
CA VAL A 154 -16.76 -43.04 35.07
C VAL A 154 -18.09 -43.08 35.79
N VAL A 155 -18.07 -42.77 37.08
CA VAL A 155 -19.29 -42.59 37.88
C VAL A 155 -19.38 -41.15 38.36
N TYR A 156 -20.59 -40.64 38.57
CA TYR A 156 -20.82 -39.25 38.92
C TYR A 156 -21.45 -39.15 40.30
N ASP A 157 -21.01 -38.19 41.10
CA ASP A 157 -21.67 -37.90 42.37
C ASP A 157 -22.99 -37.12 42.19
N LYS A 158 -23.70 -36.85 43.28
CA LYS A 158 -24.95 -36.07 43.26
C LYS A 158 -24.81 -34.69 42.61
N ALA A 159 -23.62 -34.09 42.68
CA ALA A 159 -23.29 -32.80 42.08
C ALA A 159 -22.80 -32.91 40.63
N GLY A 160 -22.73 -34.12 40.07
CA GLY A 160 -22.32 -34.38 38.69
C GLY A 160 -20.81 -34.40 38.49
N PHE A 161 -20.00 -34.45 39.57
CA PHE A 161 -18.55 -34.53 39.42
C PHE A 161 -18.12 -35.97 39.06
N PRO A 162 -17.27 -36.14 38.03
CA PRO A 162 -16.80 -37.47 37.64
C PRO A 162 -15.81 -38.04 38.66
N ARG A 163 -15.93 -39.34 38.94
CA ARG A 163 -14.96 -40.20 39.60
C ARG A 163 -14.56 -41.28 38.60
N TYR A 164 -13.26 -41.32 38.30
CA TYR A 164 -12.70 -42.31 37.39
C TYR A 164 -12.31 -43.54 38.20
N LEU A 165 -12.89 -44.68 37.82
CA LEU A 165 -12.61 -45.99 38.37
C LEU A 165 -11.86 -46.77 37.30
N SER A 166 -10.65 -47.23 37.61
CA SER A 166 -9.86 -48.01 36.67
C SER A 166 -9.54 -49.38 37.27
N THR A 167 -9.68 -50.42 36.46
CA THR A 167 -9.28 -51.80 36.80
C THR A 167 -7.84 -52.10 36.40
N VAL A 168 -7.21 -51.20 35.64
CA VAL A 168 -5.86 -51.36 35.12
C VAL A 168 -4.88 -50.63 36.02
N THR A 169 -3.90 -51.36 36.56
CA THR A 169 -2.76 -50.74 37.24
C THR A 169 -1.93 -50.01 36.18
N PRO A 170 -1.71 -48.69 36.29
CA PRO A 170 -0.94 -47.97 35.29
C PRO A 170 0.48 -48.54 35.23
N SER A 171 0.95 -48.88 34.03
CA SER A 171 2.36 -49.19 33.83
C SER A 171 3.20 -47.96 34.21
N PRO A 172 4.29 -48.08 35.00
CA PRO A 172 5.14 -46.95 35.40
C PRO A 172 5.86 -46.22 34.25
N THR A 173 5.56 -46.55 33.00
CA THR A 173 6.42 -46.28 31.85
C THR A 173 5.78 -45.29 30.88
N SER A 174 5.68 -44.04 31.30
CA SER A 174 6.11 -42.86 30.52
C SER A 174 5.43 -41.62 31.09
N ILE A 175 6.23 -40.62 31.48
CA ILE A 175 5.71 -39.31 31.85
C ILE A 175 5.08 -38.71 30.58
N PRO A 176 3.75 -38.59 30.48
CA PRO A 176 3.11 -37.99 29.32
C PRO A 176 3.56 -36.53 29.26
N CYS A 177 3.97 -36.11 28.07
CA CYS A 177 4.71 -34.87 27.89
C CYS A 177 3.87 -33.85 27.17
N ALA A 178 3.39 -34.13 25.96
CA ALA A 178 2.69 -33.14 25.14
C ALA A 178 1.33 -33.60 24.64
N VAL A 179 0.41 -32.65 24.59
CA VAL A 179 -0.96 -32.85 24.10
C VAL A 179 -1.12 -32.11 22.78
N LEU A 180 -1.58 -32.83 21.75
CA LEU A 180 -1.95 -32.30 20.44
C LEU A 180 -3.35 -32.80 20.05
N VAL A 181 -3.89 -32.25 18.96
CA VAL A 181 -5.21 -32.65 18.45
C VAL A 181 -5.06 -33.75 17.41
N ASN A 182 -5.79 -34.85 17.57
CA ASN A 182 -6.07 -35.82 16.52
C ASN A 182 -7.11 -35.20 15.56
N LEU A 183 -6.65 -34.80 14.37
CA LEU A 183 -7.42 -33.99 13.43
C LEU A 183 -8.65 -34.73 12.88
N PRO A 184 -8.57 -36.02 12.47
CA PRO A 184 -9.76 -36.80 12.08
C PRO A 184 -10.80 -36.90 13.19
N SER A 185 -10.36 -37.24 14.41
CA SER A 185 -11.28 -37.38 15.56
C SER A 185 -11.95 -36.05 15.93
N PHE A 186 -11.20 -34.95 15.81
CA PHE A 186 -11.73 -33.61 16.09
C PHE A 186 -12.78 -33.15 15.07
N GLN A 187 -12.72 -33.63 13.83
CA GLN A 187 -13.76 -33.37 12.83
C GLN A 187 -15.14 -33.84 13.29
N HIS A 188 -15.21 -34.99 13.95
CA HIS A 188 -16.45 -35.48 14.54
C HIS A 188 -16.96 -34.56 15.66
N SER A 189 -16.07 -33.92 16.43
CA SER A 189 -16.47 -32.96 17.48
C SER A 189 -17.08 -31.64 16.96
N ILE A 190 -16.95 -31.35 15.65
CA ILE A 190 -17.45 -30.13 15.01
C ILE A 190 -18.68 -30.39 14.11
N GLY A 191 -19.03 -31.66 13.87
CA GLY A 191 -20.21 -32.01 13.07
C GLY A 191 -21.51 -31.39 13.63
N PRO A 192 -22.51 -31.11 12.76
CA PRO A 192 -23.79 -30.58 13.23
C PRO A 192 -24.41 -31.53 14.26
N LEU A 193 -24.77 -30.98 15.42
CA LEU A 193 -25.38 -31.69 16.56
C LEU A 193 -26.55 -32.61 16.18
N SER A 194 -27.21 -32.35 15.04
CA SER A 194 -28.30 -33.18 14.50
C SER A 194 -27.90 -34.59 14.08
N THR A 195 -26.61 -34.85 13.85
CA THR A 195 -26.12 -36.19 13.43
C THR A 195 -25.52 -37.02 14.56
N LEU A 196 -25.12 -36.39 15.67
CA LEU A 196 -24.54 -37.07 16.85
C LEU A 196 -25.56 -37.39 17.94
N LEU A 197 -26.77 -36.84 17.84
CA LEU A 197 -27.87 -37.11 18.75
C LEU A 197 -28.89 -38.04 18.09
N HIS A 198 -28.70 -39.36 18.24
CA HIS A 198 -29.80 -40.32 18.21
C HIS A 198 -30.66 -40.28 19.49
N ASN A 199 -30.37 -39.35 20.42
CA ASN A 199 -31.19 -39.04 21.56
C ASN A 199 -31.92 -37.72 21.31
N GLN A 200 -33.23 -37.72 21.54
CA GLN A 200 -34.16 -36.60 21.31
C GLN A 200 -33.57 -35.22 21.67
N PRO A 201 -33.89 -34.14 20.92
CA PRO A 201 -33.52 -32.78 21.30
C PRO A 201 -34.00 -32.51 22.73
N ASP A 202 -33.07 -32.21 23.64
CA ASP A 202 -33.41 -31.93 25.04
C ASP A 202 -34.31 -30.67 25.08
N PRO A 203 -35.55 -30.79 25.56
CA PRO A 203 -36.55 -29.71 25.55
C PRO A 203 -36.17 -28.52 26.45
N ARG A 204 -35.05 -28.58 27.18
CA ARG A 204 -34.47 -27.45 27.94
C ARG A 204 -33.64 -26.50 27.08
N PHE A 205 -33.17 -26.93 25.90
CA PHE A 205 -32.51 -26.05 24.95
C PHE A 205 -33.60 -25.44 24.07
N ALA A 206 -34.09 -24.27 24.48
CA ALA A 206 -35.08 -23.50 23.76
C ALA A 206 -34.66 -23.26 22.30
N ASP A 207 -35.65 -23.03 21.44
CA ASP A 207 -35.45 -22.64 20.04
C ASP A 207 -34.33 -21.59 19.93
N PRO A 208 -33.42 -21.72 18.95
CA PRO A 208 -32.34 -20.78 18.77
C PRO A 208 -32.90 -19.36 18.69
N VAL A 209 -32.46 -18.48 19.59
CA VAL A 209 -32.67 -17.04 19.44
C VAL A 209 -32.20 -16.64 18.04
N SER A 210 -33.00 -15.84 17.32
CA SER A 210 -32.65 -15.36 15.98
C SER A 210 -31.20 -14.84 15.96
N GLY A 211 -30.31 -15.51 15.22
CA GLY A 211 -28.86 -15.25 15.23
C GLY A 211 -27.98 -16.34 15.86
N ALA A 212 -28.43 -17.61 15.93
CA ALA A 212 -27.61 -18.72 16.43
C ALA A 212 -26.21 -18.78 15.77
N PRO A 213 -25.15 -19.06 16.55
CA PRO A 213 -23.79 -19.13 16.02
C PRO A 213 -23.69 -20.23 14.96
N SER A 214 -23.21 -19.89 13.77
CA SER A 214 -23.04 -20.83 12.67
C SER A 214 -22.03 -21.93 13.05
N VAL A 215 -22.31 -23.17 12.63
CA VAL A 215 -21.37 -24.29 12.79
C VAL A 215 -20.13 -23.96 11.94
N PRO A 216 -18.95 -23.84 12.56
CA PRO A 216 -17.80 -23.29 11.88
C PRO A 216 -17.15 -24.32 10.94
N LYS A 217 -16.56 -23.85 9.84
CA LYS A 217 -15.66 -24.68 9.03
C LYS A 217 -14.26 -24.68 9.68
N PRO A 218 -13.76 -25.81 10.20
CA PRO A 218 -12.42 -25.89 10.77
C PRO A 218 -11.34 -25.84 9.69
N PHE A 219 -10.20 -25.27 10.06
CA PHE A 219 -8.92 -25.32 9.39
C PHE A 219 -7.99 -26.20 10.23
N TYR A 220 -7.40 -27.20 9.59
CA TYR A 220 -6.51 -28.16 10.21
C TYR A 220 -5.06 -27.85 9.83
N TYR A 221 -4.16 -27.94 10.82
CA TYR A 221 -2.75 -27.61 10.70
C TYR A 221 -1.91 -28.80 11.20
N PRO A 222 -1.64 -29.81 10.34
CA PRO A 222 -0.80 -30.96 10.70
C PRO A 222 0.61 -30.53 11.07
N LEU A 223 1.18 -31.09 12.13
CA LEU A 223 2.52 -30.72 12.59
C LEU A 223 3.54 -31.82 12.37
N ALA A 224 4.80 -31.42 12.16
CA ALA A 224 5.92 -32.33 11.94
C ALA A 224 5.67 -33.34 10.80
N PHE A 225 4.89 -32.92 9.81
CA PHE A 225 4.36 -33.71 8.70
C PHE A 225 3.38 -34.85 9.08
N LEU A 226 2.95 -34.94 10.34
CA LEU A 226 1.93 -35.88 10.77
C LEU A 226 0.57 -35.48 10.20
N GLN A 227 0.03 -36.26 9.27
CA GLN A 227 -1.22 -35.93 8.58
C GLN A 227 -2.43 -35.82 9.52
N SER A 228 -2.45 -36.64 10.57
CA SER A 228 -3.59 -36.77 11.49
C SER A 228 -3.40 -36.05 12.83
N ILE A 229 -2.25 -35.41 13.09
CA ILE A 229 -1.94 -34.82 14.40
C ILE A 229 -1.46 -33.38 14.22
N GLY A 230 -2.06 -32.44 14.95
CA GLY A 230 -1.67 -31.04 14.83
C GLY A 230 -2.53 -30.08 15.63
N HIS A 231 -2.83 -28.93 14.99
CA HIS A 231 -3.66 -27.87 15.55
C HIS A 231 -4.93 -27.65 14.73
N VAL A 232 -5.91 -27.00 15.35
CA VAL A 232 -7.16 -26.63 14.71
C VAL A 232 -7.46 -25.16 14.95
N GLN A 233 -7.98 -24.48 13.93
CA GLN A 233 -8.56 -23.14 14.06
C GLN A 233 -9.91 -23.12 13.34
N ALA A 234 -10.91 -22.42 13.86
CA ALA A 234 -12.22 -22.33 13.25
C ALA A 234 -12.77 -20.90 13.40
N HIS A 235 -13.52 -20.43 12.39
CA HIS A 235 -14.25 -19.16 12.47
C HIS A 235 -15.65 -19.46 12.99
N GLY A 236 -15.90 -19.15 14.26
CA GLY A 236 -17.12 -19.41 15.00
C GLY A 236 -16.82 -20.02 16.38
N THR A 237 -17.81 -20.74 16.93
CA THR A 237 -17.71 -21.39 18.25
C THR A 237 -17.55 -22.89 18.12
N TRP A 238 -16.80 -23.50 19.04
CA TRP A 238 -16.78 -24.95 19.16
C TRP A 238 -18.15 -25.46 19.62
N PRO A 239 -18.83 -26.37 18.88
CA PRO A 239 -20.25 -26.69 19.10
C PRO A 239 -20.66 -27.05 20.54
N PRO A 240 -19.85 -27.77 21.33
CA PRO A 240 -20.17 -28.05 22.74
C PRO A 240 -20.37 -26.81 23.62
N LEU A 241 -19.87 -25.64 23.21
CA LEU A 241 -20.05 -24.37 23.93
C LEU A 241 -21.40 -23.71 23.65
N ILE A 242 -22.10 -24.06 22.55
CA ILE A 242 -23.31 -23.34 22.11
C ILE A 242 -24.41 -23.38 23.17
N GLY A 243 -24.75 -24.56 23.69
CA GLY A 243 -25.81 -24.71 24.70
C GLY A 243 -25.51 -23.93 25.99
N HIS A 244 -24.25 -23.82 26.36
CA HIS A 244 -23.82 -23.04 27.53
C HIS A 244 -23.89 -21.54 27.29
N ILE A 245 -23.51 -21.08 26.09
CA ILE A 245 -23.65 -19.66 25.71
C ILE A 245 -25.13 -19.27 25.69
N ASN A 246 -26.00 -20.10 25.12
CA ASN A 246 -27.44 -19.87 25.11
C ASN A 246 -28.00 -19.81 26.53
N THR A 247 -27.53 -20.68 27.44
CA THR A 247 -27.91 -20.64 28.86
C THR A 247 -27.52 -19.31 29.52
N ILE A 248 -26.37 -18.73 29.16
CA ILE A 248 -25.96 -17.41 29.65
C ILE A 248 -26.90 -16.31 29.11
N HIS A 249 -27.24 -16.36 27.82
CA HIS A 249 -28.20 -15.43 27.23
C HIS A 249 -29.54 -15.51 27.95
N SER A 250 -30.13 -16.70 28.07
CA SER A 250 -31.43 -16.90 28.72
C SER A 250 -31.43 -16.43 30.17
N LYS A 251 -30.39 -16.76 30.95
CA LYS A 251 -30.29 -16.32 32.35
C LYS A 251 -30.20 -14.80 32.49
N PHE A 252 -29.50 -14.13 31.57
CA PHE A 252 -29.40 -12.68 31.61
C PHE A 252 -30.73 -12.01 31.27
N TYR A 253 -31.42 -12.45 30.22
CA TYR A 253 -32.68 -11.83 29.79
C TYR A 253 -33.87 -12.19 30.71
N GLN A 254 -33.94 -13.41 31.26
CA GLN A 254 -34.97 -13.79 32.25
C GLN A 254 -34.92 -12.98 33.55
N LEU A 255 -33.76 -12.43 33.91
CA LEU A 255 -33.62 -11.54 35.07
C LEU A 255 -34.14 -10.11 34.77
N ASN A 256 -34.26 -9.75 33.49
CA ASN A 256 -34.80 -8.46 33.03
C ASN A 256 -36.32 -8.47 32.85
N ASP A 257 -36.96 -9.63 32.67
CA ASP A 257 -38.43 -9.77 32.55
C ASP A 257 -39.22 -9.37 33.81
N ASN A 258 -38.55 -8.96 34.89
CA ASN A 258 -39.21 -8.31 36.05
C ASN A 258 -39.38 -6.79 35.86
N ASP A 259 -39.02 -6.23 34.70
CA ASP A 259 -39.28 -4.84 34.35
C ASP A 259 -40.75 -4.67 33.88
N PRO A 260 -41.60 -3.91 34.61
CA PRO A 260 -43.01 -3.71 34.26
C PRO A 260 -43.24 -3.03 32.89
N LEU A 261 -42.18 -2.56 32.21
CA LEU A 261 -42.23 -1.93 30.89
C LEU A 261 -42.17 -2.90 29.70
N GLN A 262 -41.92 -4.20 29.89
CA GLN A 262 -41.87 -5.18 28.79
C GLN A 262 -43.24 -5.79 28.40
N ASN A 263 -44.33 -5.39 29.05
CA ASN A 263 -45.69 -5.80 28.67
C ASN A 263 -46.29 -4.98 27.50
N ASP A 264 -45.50 -4.14 26.82
CA ASP A 264 -45.97 -3.38 25.65
C ASP A 264 -45.80 -4.22 24.36
N PRO A 265 -46.88 -4.64 23.67
CA PRO A 265 -46.82 -5.53 22.50
C PRO A 265 -46.17 -4.90 21.24
N GLN A 266 -45.60 -3.70 21.33
CA GLN A 266 -45.10 -2.92 20.19
C GLN A 266 -43.58 -2.93 20.00
N HIS A 267 -42.80 -3.67 20.79
CA HIS A 267 -41.33 -3.74 20.63
C HIS A 267 -40.84 -5.07 20.01
N ASP A 268 -41.26 -5.33 18.78
CA ASP A 268 -40.76 -6.42 17.90
C ASP A 268 -39.36 -6.12 17.32
N HIS A 269 -38.42 -5.68 18.16
CA HIS A 269 -37.01 -5.58 17.76
C HIS A 269 -36.27 -6.85 18.18
N PRO A 270 -35.62 -7.59 17.26
CA PRO A 270 -34.87 -8.78 17.62
C PRO A 270 -33.75 -8.39 18.61
N LEU A 271 -33.82 -8.94 19.82
CA LEU A 271 -32.81 -8.71 20.85
C LEU A 271 -31.45 -9.14 20.31
N LEU A 272 -30.52 -8.18 20.18
CA LEU A 272 -29.15 -8.47 19.77
C LEU A 272 -28.48 -9.42 20.78
N PRO A 273 -27.72 -10.43 20.34
CA PRO A 273 -27.10 -11.40 21.24
C PRO A 273 -26.12 -10.71 22.20
N LEU A 274 -26.16 -11.12 23.48
CA LEU A 274 -25.27 -10.62 24.53
C LEU A 274 -23.82 -11.04 24.30
N ILE A 275 -23.62 -12.27 23.79
CA ILE A 275 -22.33 -12.91 23.57
C ILE A 275 -22.33 -13.48 22.16
N GLU A 276 -21.35 -13.07 21.36
CA GLU A 276 -21.09 -13.59 20.01
C GLU A 276 -19.70 -14.25 19.97
N PRO A 277 -19.61 -15.57 19.75
CA PRO A 277 -18.33 -16.24 19.58
C PRO A 277 -17.76 -16.07 18.16
N LEU A 278 -16.50 -15.63 18.05
CA LEU A 278 -15.87 -15.32 16.75
C LEU A 278 -14.89 -16.37 16.25
N HIS A 279 -13.98 -16.83 17.09
CA HIS A 279 -12.90 -17.72 16.68
C HIS A 279 -12.59 -18.75 17.75
N PHE A 280 -12.38 -19.99 17.30
CA PHE A 280 -11.91 -21.09 18.12
C PHE A 280 -10.52 -21.52 17.64
N GLN A 281 -9.62 -21.84 18.56
CA GLN A 281 -8.34 -22.47 18.22
C GLN A 281 -7.87 -23.44 19.30
N ALA A 282 -7.31 -24.57 18.87
CA ALA A 282 -6.69 -25.57 19.73
C ALA A 282 -5.28 -25.85 19.21
N TYR A 283 -4.27 -25.48 19.98
CA TYR A 283 -2.87 -25.56 19.58
C TYR A 283 -1.92 -25.84 20.74
N ASN A 284 -0.78 -26.47 20.49
CA ASN A 284 0.23 -26.65 21.52
C ASN A 284 0.93 -25.31 21.81
N ILE A 285 1.01 -24.92 23.08
CA ILE A 285 1.59 -23.64 23.49
C ILE A 285 3.05 -23.46 23.05
N TRP A 286 3.79 -24.57 22.88
CA TRP A 286 5.17 -24.53 22.39
C TRP A 286 5.27 -23.83 21.04
N SER A 287 4.33 -24.08 20.12
CA SER A 287 4.33 -23.52 18.77
C SER A 287 4.16 -22.00 18.71
N HIS A 288 3.74 -21.35 19.81
CA HIS A 288 3.76 -19.90 19.93
C HIS A 288 5.11 -19.34 20.41
N ARG A 289 5.91 -20.13 21.15
CA ARG A 289 7.22 -19.69 21.69
C ARG A 289 8.34 -19.73 20.66
N VAL A 290 8.25 -20.61 19.67
CA VAL A 290 9.21 -20.70 18.55
C VAL A 290 9.06 -19.57 17.51
N ARG A 291 8.11 -18.64 17.72
CA ARG A 291 7.93 -17.46 16.87
C ARG A 291 8.55 -16.23 17.54
N ALA A 292 9.43 -15.53 16.82
CA ALA A 292 10.00 -14.27 17.31
C ALA A 292 8.94 -13.15 17.39
N SER A 293 7.88 -13.23 16.57
CA SER A 293 6.69 -12.38 16.68
C SER A 293 5.45 -13.09 16.13
N ALA A 294 4.26 -12.56 16.40
CA ALA A 294 3.01 -13.09 15.86
C ALA A 294 2.98 -13.18 14.31
N ALA A 295 3.82 -12.39 13.63
CA ALA A 295 3.91 -12.32 12.17
C ALA A 295 5.17 -12.98 11.57
N THR A 296 6.14 -13.42 12.39
CA THR A 296 7.45 -13.86 11.89
C THR A 296 7.90 -15.16 12.56
N HIS A 297 7.77 -16.26 11.84
CA HIS A 297 8.47 -17.51 12.13
C HIS A 297 9.77 -17.56 11.32
N ASP A 298 10.90 -17.99 11.90
CA ASP A 298 12.20 -17.98 11.21
C ASP A 298 12.16 -18.77 9.88
N ALA A 299 11.49 -19.92 9.86
CA ALA A 299 11.26 -20.69 8.64
C ALA A 299 10.34 -20.00 7.60
N GLN A 300 9.54 -19.00 8.00
CA GLN A 300 8.72 -18.21 7.07
C GLN A 300 9.51 -17.13 6.34
N GLN A 301 10.63 -16.66 6.89
CA GLN A 301 11.40 -15.57 6.29
C GLN A 301 12.29 -16.03 5.14
N GLY A 302 12.64 -17.33 5.09
CA GLY A 302 13.42 -17.91 4.00
C GLY A 302 14.81 -17.28 3.89
N PHE A 303 15.53 -17.23 5.01
CA PHE A 303 16.81 -16.52 5.10
C PHE A 303 17.90 -17.15 4.22
N CYS A 304 17.94 -18.48 4.08
CA CYS A 304 18.88 -19.12 3.17
C CYS A 304 18.56 -18.73 1.73
N THR A 305 17.26 -18.75 1.36
CA THR A 305 16.80 -18.28 0.05
C THR A 305 17.20 -16.83 -0.19
N ALA A 306 16.97 -15.93 0.78
CA ALA A 306 17.26 -14.52 0.63
C ALA A 306 18.78 -14.25 0.51
N ALA A 307 19.60 -14.93 1.34
CA ALA A 307 21.05 -14.83 1.28
C ALA A 307 21.61 -15.36 -0.05
N ALA A 308 21.09 -16.47 -0.57
CA ALA A 308 21.49 -17.00 -1.86
C ALA A 308 21.03 -16.10 -3.02
N ALA A 309 19.79 -15.60 -2.97
CA ALA A 309 19.24 -14.67 -3.96
C ALA A 309 19.95 -13.30 -3.97
N ALA A 310 20.67 -12.94 -2.90
CA ALA A 310 21.48 -11.73 -2.85
C ALA A 310 22.59 -11.71 -3.92
N SER A 311 23.06 -12.87 -4.39
CA SER A 311 24.03 -12.98 -5.48
C SER A 311 23.50 -12.46 -6.83
N HIS A 312 22.18 -12.27 -6.96
CA HIS A 312 21.52 -11.67 -8.12
C HIS A 312 21.10 -10.21 -7.88
N LEU A 313 21.60 -9.56 -6.84
CA LEU A 313 21.38 -8.12 -6.66
C LEU A 313 22.26 -7.32 -7.64
N PRO A 314 21.77 -6.19 -8.17
CA PRO A 314 22.55 -5.36 -9.06
C PRO A 314 23.75 -4.74 -8.32
N SER A 315 24.86 -4.53 -9.03
CA SER A 315 26.10 -3.94 -8.49
C SER A 315 25.88 -2.53 -7.92
N ASN A 316 24.96 -1.76 -8.49
CA ASN A 316 24.59 -0.41 -8.08
C ASN A 316 23.42 -0.36 -7.06
N MET A 317 23.19 -1.44 -6.29
CA MET A 317 22.06 -1.51 -5.35
C MET A 317 22.04 -0.38 -4.30
N SER A 318 20.84 0.02 -3.91
CA SER A 318 20.61 0.97 -2.80
C SER A 318 21.10 0.44 -1.46
N ASP A 319 21.52 1.33 -0.55
CA ASP A 319 22.01 0.95 0.79
C ASP A 319 21.00 0.10 1.58
N SER A 320 19.70 0.37 1.45
CA SER A 320 18.66 -0.44 2.10
C SER A 320 18.67 -1.91 1.65
N LEU A 321 18.88 -2.17 0.36
CA LEU A 321 19.01 -3.54 -0.15
C LEU A 321 20.31 -4.20 0.32
N ARG A 322 21.40 -3.43 0.30
CA ARG A 322 22.70 -3.92 0.77
C ARG A 322 22.61 -4.34 2.23
N SER A 323 22.00 -3.52 3.08
CA SER A 323 21.76 -3.85 4.49
C SER A 323 20.86 -5.08 4.65
N ALA A 324 19.78 -5.20 3.87
CA ALA A 324 18.90 -6.37 3.94
C ALA A 324 19.61 -7.67 3.51
N ALA A 325 20.43 -7.61 2.46
CA ALA A 325 21.25 -8.73 1.99
C ALA A 325 22.33 -9.13 3.02
N GLN A 326 23.02 -8.13 3.58
CA GLN A 326 24.02 -8.36 4.62
C GLN A 326 23.40 -8.98 5.87
N GLU A 327 22.23 -8.51 6.30
CA GLU A 327 21.51 -9.08 7.44
C GLU A 327 21.08 -10.53 7.17
N ALA A 328 20.55 -10.83 5.98
CA ALA A 328 20.19 -12.18 5.59
C ALA A 328 21.42 -13.10 5.61
N CYS A 329 22.53 -12.71 4.98
CA CYS A 329 23.77 -13.48 5.00
C CYS A 329 24.32 -13.65 6.42
N HIS A 330 24.41 -12.57 7.20
CA HIS A 330 24.93 -12.61 8.57
C HIS A 330 24.13 -13.58 9.45
N ARG A 331 22.80 -13.58 9.35
CA ARG A 331 21.95 -14.52 10.09
C ARG A 331 22.20 -15.98 9.73
N VAL A 332 22.36 -16.28 8.44
CA VAL A 332 22.54 -17.67 7.99
C VAL A 332 23.94 -18.17 8.32
N LEU A 333 24.96 -17.32 8.21
CA LEU A 333 26.35 -17.64 8.57
C LEU A 333 26.55 -17.88 10.05
N HIS A 334 25.84 -17.13 10.91
CA HIS A 334 25.86 -17.38 12.34
C HIS A 334 25.29 -18.77 12.65
N GLN A 335 24.12 -19.10 12.09
CA GLN A 335 23.49 -20.41 12.28
C GLN A 335 22.35 -20.60 11.27
N LEU A 336 22.23 -21.81 10.69
CA LEU A 336 21.13 -22.13 9.78
C LEU A 336 19.76 -22.11 10.51
N PRO A 337 18.66 -21.78 9.81
CA PRO A 337 17.35 -21.63 10.43
C PRO A 337 16.88 -22.88 11.19
N HIS A 338 17.14 -24.07 10.65
CA HIS A 338 16.74 -25.32 11.29
C HIS A 338 17.65 -25.69 12.47
N THR A 339 18.92 -25.31 12.45
CA THR A 339 19.83 -25.50 13.60
C THR A 339 19.43 -24.58 14.76
N ARG A 340 19.08 -23.31 14.48
CA ARG A 340 18.48 -22.40 15.48
C ARG A 340 17.24 -23.02 16.10
N PHE A 341 16.37 -23.56 15.26
CA PHE A 341 15.16 -24.25 15.71
C PHE A 341 15.45 -25.46 16.60
N ASN A 342 16.45 -26.28 16.25
CA ASN A 342 16.89 -27.40 17.09
C ASN A 342 17.41 -26.91 18.46
N THR A 343 18.14 -25.79 18.52
CA THR A 343 18.53 -25.18 19.81
C THR A 343 17.32 -24.80 20.67
N PHE A 344 16.20 -24.38 20.07
CA PHE A 344 14.94 -24.13 20.81
C PHE A 344 14.25 -25.43 21.26
N ILE A 345 14.38 -26.52 20.51
CA ILE A 345 13.84 -27.85 20.85
C ILE A 345 14.60 -28.49 22.01
N GLU A 346 15.90 -28.25 22.09
CA GLU A 346 16.80 -28.82 23.09
C GLU A 346 16.65 -28.23 24.50
N HIS A 347 15.75 -27.27 24.70
CA HIS A 347 15.45 -26.70 26.02
C HIS A 347 14.96 -27.79 27.01
N ASP A 348 15.44 -27.78 28.26
CA ASP A 348 15.22 -28.89 29.21
C ASP A 348 13.74 -29.13 29.58
N GLN A 349 12.90 -28.09 29.49
CA GLN A 349 11.46 -28.15 29.80
C GLN A 349 10.62 -27.26 28.87
N PRO A 350 10.38 -27.66 27.60
CA PRO A 350 9.47 -26.93 26.74
C PRO A 350 8.06 -27.02 27.35
N PRO A 351 7.22 -25.96 27.23
CA PRO A 351 5.83 -26.04 27.63
C PRO A 351 5.11 -27.00 26.68
N ARG A 352 4.16 -27.79 27.18
CA ARG A 352 3.64 -28.92 26.41
C ARG A 352 2.11 -29.01 26.37
N ASP A 353 1.47 -28.01 26.96
CA ASP A 353 0.02 -27.97 27.11
C ASP A 353 -0.66 -27.73 25.76
N LEU A 354 -1.79 -28.42 25.55
CA LEU A 354 -2.72 -28.03 24.52
C LEU A 354 -3.51 -26.83 25.03
N ARG A 355 -3.30 -25.69 24.39
CA ARG A 355 -4.09 -24.48 24.62
C ARG A 355 -5.34 -24.51 23.76
N ILE A 356 -6.48 -24.35 24.42
CA ILE A 356 -7.79 -24.24 23.78
C ILE A 356 -8.31 -22.85 24.05
N GLU A 357 -8.56 -22.10 22.99
CA GLU A 357 -8.88 -20.69 23.07
C GLU A 357 -10.14 -20.38 22.26
N GLN A 358 -11.07 -19.67 22.89
CA GLN A 358 -12.28 -19.15 22.26
C GLN A 358 -12.30 -17.63 22.39
N VAL A 359 -12.48 -16.95 21.26
CA VAL A 359 -12.65 -15.50 21.15
C VAL A 359 -14.13 -15.17 21.20
N PHE A 360 -14.49 -14.22 22.05
CA PHE A 360 -15.84 -13.71 22.23
C PHE A 360 -15.90 -12.22 21.93
N VAL A 361 -17.05 -11.76 21.46
CA VAL A 361 -17.48 -10.37 21.43
C VAL A 361 -18.71 -10.24 22.31
N ILE A 362 -18.66 -9.29 23.22
CA ILE A 362 -19.74 -9.00 24.16
C ILE A 362 -20.40 -7.69 23.75
N ASN A 363 -21.71 -7.72 23.58
CA ASN A 363 -22.51 -6.52 23.43
C ASN A 363 -22.72 -5.91 24.82
N ILE A 364 -22.14 -4.74 25.07
CA ILE A 364 -22.19 -4.09 26.39
C ILE A 364 -23.49 -3.32 26.59
N LYS A 365 -24.24 -3.00 25.52
CA LYS A 365 -25.48 -2.22 25.63
C LYS A 365 -26.50 -2.84 26.62
N PRO A 366 -26.84 -4.15 26.56
CA PRO A 366 -27.79 -4.74 27.50
C PRO A 366 -27.32 -4.65 28.96
N LEU A 367 -26.00 -4.71 29.21
CA LEU A 367 -25.45 -4.55 30.55
C LEU A 367 -25.56 -3.10 31.06
N LYS A 368 -25.39 -2.11 30.18
CA LYS A 368 -25.59 -0.69 30.51
C LYS A 368 -27.04 -0.40 30.83
N ASP A 369 -27.95 -0.89 29.98
CA ASP A 369 -29.38 -0.67 30.16
C ASP A 369 -29.83 -1.28 31.52
N HIS A 370 -29.32 -2.45 31.90
CA HIS A 370 -29.58 -3.04 33.22
C HIS A 370 -28.88 -2.30 34.37
N ALA A 371 -27.66 -1.81 34.19
CA ALA A 371 -26.96 -1.01 35.20
C ALA A 371 -27.70 0.30 35.49
N PHE A 372 -28.19 0.97 34.45
CA PHE A 372 -28.96 2.21 34.56
C PHE A 372 -30.27 2.01 35.34
N ALA A 373 -30.93 0.86 35.15
CA ALA A 373 -32.13 0.50 35.92
C ALA A 373 -31.84 0.22 37.41
N LEU A 374 -30.63 -0.22 37.75
CA LEU A 374 -30.25 -0.57 39.12
C LEU A 374 -29.71 0.61 39.94
N ASP A 375 -29.02 1.56 39.30
CA ASP A 375 -28.46 2.75 39.93
C ASP A 375 -28.36 3.85 38.87
N SER A 376 -29.23 4.86 38.89
CA SER A 376 -29.25 5.94 37.90
C SER A 376 -28.19 7.03 38.16
N ASP A 377 -27.70 7.13 39.39
CA ASP A 377 -27.02 8.34 39.87
C ASP A 377 -25.52 8.14 40.17
N HIS A 378 -25.02 6.90 40.31
CA HIS A 378 -23.60 6.65 40.67
C HIS A 378 -22.89 5.55 39.85
N ASN A 379 -21.61 5.82 39.52
CA ASN A 379 -20.57 4.92 39.01
C ASN A 379 -21.01 3.77 38.09
N GLN A 380 -21.72 4.10 36.99
CA GLN A 380 -22.22 3.16 35.98
C GLN A 380 -21.17 2.12 35.53
N ASP A 381 -19.92 2.53 35.38
CA ASP A 381 -18.82 1.64 35.00
C ASP A 381 -18.60 0.50 35.99
N GLN A 382 -18.64 0.80 37.29
CA GLN A 382 -18.44 -0.19 38.33
C GLN A 382 -19.58 -1.22 38.35
N VAL A 383 -20.82 -0.76 38.15
CA VAL A 383 -22.00 -1.61 38.08
C VAL A 383 -21.94 -2.49 36.84
N VAL A 384 -21.67 -1.92 35.66
CA VAL A 384 -21.51 -2.69 34.41
C VAL A 384 -20.39 -3.72 34.52
N GLY A 385 -19.23 -3.35 35.08
CA GLY A 385 -18.13 -4.29 35.31
C GLY A 385 -18.50 -5.42 36.27
N GLN A 386 -19.31 -5.15 37.29
CA GLN A 386 -19.85 -6.18 38.19
C GLN A 386 -20.83 -7.11 37.48
N LEU A 387 -21.73 -6.57 36.65
CA LEU A 387 -22.69 -7.34 35.86
C LEU A 387 -21.96 -8.22 34.84
N PHE A 388 -20.97 -7.67 34.14
CA PHE A 388 -20.10 -8.40 33.21
C PHE A 388 -19.41 -9.58 33.91
N TRP A 389 -18.81 -9.34 35.08
CA TRP A 389 -18.18 -10.40 35.86
C TRP A 389 -19.19 -11.49 36.27
N LYS A 390 -20.31 -11.07 36.87
CA LYS A 390 -21.31 -11.97 37.49
C LYS A 390 -22.02 -12.82 36.45
N TYR A 391 -22.47 -12.22 35.35
CA TYR A 391 -23.36 -12.87 34.39
C TYR A 391 -22.66 -13.40 33.15
N ILE A 392 -21.45 -12.93 32.82
CA ILE A 392 -20.73 -13.35 31.61
C ILE A 392 -19.44 -14.05 31.99
N LEU A 393 -18.45 -13.32 32.50
CA LEU A 393 -17.08 -13.83 32.62
C LEU A 393 -16.99 -15.03 33.55
N LYS A 394 -17.64 -14.98 34.73
CA LYS A 394 -17.64 -16.12 35.66
C LYS A 394 -18.23 -17.38 35.02
N HIS A 395 -19.36 -17.26 34.32
CA HIS A 395 -19.98 -18.40 33.67
C HIS A 395 -19.12 -18.94 32.53
N LEU A 396 -18.54 -18.08 31.68
CA LEU A 396 -17.64 -18.50 30.62
C LEU A 396 -16.39 -19.22 31.16
N LEU A 397 -15.88 -18.83 32.32
CA LEU A 397 -14.78 -19.55 33.00
C LEU A 397 -15.25 -20.92 33.51
N ASP A 398 -16.43 -21.00 34.12
CA ASP A 398 -17.00 -22.24 34.67
C ASP A 398 -17.40 -23.25 33.58
N ILE A 399 -17.66 -22.84 32.33
CA ILE A 399 -18.00 -23.77 31.22
C ILE A 399 -16.90 -24.82 31.03
N TRP A 400 -15.64 -24.42 31.10
CA TRP A 400 -14.51 -25.32 30.78
C TRP A 400 -14.28 -26.41 31.82
N THR A 401 -14.80 -26.23 33.03
CA THR A 401 -14.79 -27.26 34.09
C THR A 401 -16.09 -28.05 34.13
N HIS A 402 -17.06 -27.73 33.26
CA HIS A 402 -18.33 -28.43 33.18
C HIS A 402 -18.14 -29.88 32.70
N PRO A 403 -18.77 -30.89 33.34
CA PRO A 403 -18.62 -32.30 33.00
C PRO A 403 -18.97 -32.67 31.55
N SER A 404 -19.74 -31.84 30.83
CA SER A 404 -20.09 -32.06 29.43
C SER A 404 -18.99 -31.73 28.42
N ILE A 405 -18.00 -30.91 28.81
CA ILE A 405 -17.04 -30.33 27.88
C ILE A 405 -15.85 -31.26 27.65
N PHE A 406 -15.16 -31.66 28.71
CA PHE A 406 -13.93 -32.45 28.58
C PHE A 406 -14.14 -33.83 27.93
N PRO A 407 -15.21 -34.59 28.20
CA PRO A 407 -15.48 -35.85 27.50
C PRO A 407 -15.64 -35.71 26.00
N THR A 408 -16.11 -34.56 25.51
CA THR A 408 -16.25 -34.29 24.07
C THR A 408 -14.89 -34.03 23.41
N LEU A 409 -13.97 -33.42 24.15
CA LEU A 409 -12.62 -33.13 23.68
C LEU A 409 -11.71 -34.36 23.74
N ARG A 410 -11.82 -35.17 24.81
CA ARG A 410 -10.89 -36.25 25.15
C ARG A 410 -10.59 -37.23 24.00
N PRO A 411 -11.57 -37.72 23.21
CA PRO A 411 -11.32 -38.62 22.08
C PRO A 411 -10.45 -37.98 20.98
N SER A 412 -10.42 -36.65 20.92
CA SER A 412 -9.65 -35.90 19.93
C SER A 412 -8.24 -35.52 20.42
N LEU A 413 -7.81 -35.97 21.60
CA LEU A 413 -6.49 -35.66 22.15
C LEU A 413 -5.50 -36.77 21.81
N HIS A 414 -4.33 -36.39 21.32
CA HIS A 414 -3.20 -37.28 21.13
C HIS A 414 -2.08 -36.93 22.11
N LEU A 415 -1.52 -37.93 22.77
CA LEU A 415 -0.51 -37.78 23.81
C LEU A 415 0.84 -38.29 23.32
N PHE A 416 1.87 -37.46 23.42
CA PHE A 416 3.26 -37.85 23.17
C PHE A 416 4.03 -38.09 24.47
N THR A 417 4.96 -39.03 24.45
CA THR A 417 5.90 -39.28 25.54
C THR A 417 7.02 -38.23 25.58
N ASN A 418 7.65 -38.06 26.74
CA ASN A 418 8.71 -37.08 26.98
C ASN A 418 9.87 -37.06 25.95
N PRO A 419 10.42 -38.19 25.49
CA PRO A 419 11.52 -38.15 24.52
C PRO A 419 11.08 -37.74 23.11
N VAL A 420 9.77 -37.78 22.80
CA VAL A 420 9.27 -37.61 21.43
C VAL A 420 8.98 -36.14 21.11
N TYR A 421 8.23 -35.42 21.94
CA TYR A 421 7.89 -34.02 21.66
C TYR A 421 8.77 -33.05 22.48
N PRO A 422 9.40 -32.03 21.88
CA PRO A 422 9.30 -31.58 20.48
C PRO A 422 10.36 -32.17 19.52
N ARG A 423 11.15 -33.17 19.93
CA ARG A 423 12.22 -33.77 19.09
C ARG A 423 11.74 -34.37 17.76
N LEU A 424 10.49 -34.80 17.71
CA LEU A 424 9.74 -35.21 16.52
C LEU A 424 9.97 -34.29 15.33
N PHE A 425 9.96 -32.96 15.53
CA PHE A 425 10.18 -32.01 14.43
C PHE A 425 11.57 -32.18 13.83
N SER A 426 12.61 -32.34 14.65
CA SER A 426 13.98 -32.59 14.20
C SER A 426 14.08 -33.92 13.45
N TRP A 427 13.38 -34.97 13.91
CA TRP A 427 13.39 -36.28 13.26
C TRP A 427 12.72 -36.26 11.88
N THR A 428 11.50 -35.71 11.78
CA THR A 428 10.75 -35.75 10.52
C THR A 428 11.25 -34.73 9.50
N THR A 429 11.90 -33.65 9.94
CA THR A 429 12.56 -32.69 9.05
C THR A 429 14.01 -33.04 8.72
N TYR A 430 14.58 -34.08 9.34
CA TYR A 430 15.99 -34.48 9.14
C TYR A 430 16.39 -34.64 7.67
N PRO A 431 15.61 -35.31 6.78
CA PRO A 431 15.99 -35.42 5.38
C PRO A 431 16.08 -34.07 4.66
N LEU A 432 15.17 -33.14 4.96
CA LEU A 432 15.14 -31.81 4.34
C LEU A 432 16.23 -30.89 4.89
N THR A 433 16.51 -30.97 6.19
CA THR A 433 17.58 -30.20 6.82
C THR A 433 18.94 -30.67 6.35
N SER A 434 19.15 -31.99 6.22
CA SER A 434 20.36 -32.57 5.63
C SER A 434 20.55 -32.15 4.17
N LEU A 435 19.47 -32.16 3.36
CA LEU A 435 19.55 -31.65 1.99
C LEU A 435 19.86 -30.15 1.96
N LEU A 436 19.23 -29.36 2.82
CA LEU A 436 19.50 -27.93 2.91
C LEU A 436 20.95 -27.65 3.31
N ASP A 437 21.54 -28.46 4.20
CA ASP A 437 22.97 -28.38 4.55
C ASP A 437 23.87 -28.67 3.36
N ILE A 438 23.57 -29.70 2.57
CA ILE A 438 24.31 -30.04 1.34
C ILE A 438 24.23 -28.88 0.34
N LEU A 439 23.01 -28.38 0.06
CA LEU A 439 22.79 -27.28 -0.87
C LEU A 439 23.51 -26.02 -0.40
N TRP A 440 23.37 -25.67 0.89
CA TRP A 440 23.98 -24.47 1.46
C TRP A 440 25.50 -24.55 1.47
N THR A 441 26.07 -25.68 1.89
CA THR A 441 27.53 -25.90 1.88
C THR A 441 28.10 -25.78 0.47
N HIS A 442 27.37 -26.29 -0.54
CA HIS A 442 27.78 -26.18 -1.93
C HIS A 442 27.83 -24.73 -2.44
N ILE A 443 26.84 -23.89 -2.07
CA ILE A 443 26.77 -22.49 -2.56
C ILE A 443 27.53 -21.49 -1.70
N THR A 444 27.85 -21.81 -0.44
CA THR A 444 28.50 -20.90 0.52
C THR A 444 29.76 -20.24 -0.03
N PRO A 445 30.67 -20.94 -0.74
CA PRO A 445 31.85 -20.31 -1.33
C PRO A 445 31.52 -19.20 -2.33
N ASP A 446 30.36 -19.27 -2.97
CA ASP A 446 29.93 -18.36 -4.02
C ASP A 446 29.04 -17.22 -3.50
N VAL A 447 28.42 -17.37 -2.32
CA VAL A 447 27.66 -16.30 -1.64
C VAL A 447 28.51 -15.03 -1.45
N PHE A 448 29.83 -15.19 -1.26
CA PHE A 448 30.77 -14.08 -1.06
C PHE A 448 31.53 -13.67 -2.32
N LYS A 449 31.35 -14.37 -3.42
CA LYS A 449 31.98 -14.05 -4.69
C LYS A 449 31.03 -13.18 -5.52
N PRO A 450 31.55 -12.40 -6.49
CA PRO A 450 30.72 -11.70 -7.46
C PRO A 450 30.02 -12.65 -8.46
N ALA A 451 30.17 -13.97 -8.31
CA ALA A 451 29.56 -14.94 -9.21
C ALA A 451 28.11 -15.21 -8.80
N PRO A 452 27.13 -15.13 -9.72
CA PRO A 452 25.74 -15.43 -9.39
C PRO A 452 25.57 -16.92 -9.12
N ILE A 453 24.83 -17.24 -8.06
CA ILE A 453 24.47 -18.62 -7.72
C ILE A 453 23.45 -19.14 -8.76
N SER A 454 23.43 -20.44 -9.02
CA SER A 454 22.42 -21.02 -9.93
C SER A 454 20.99 -20.79 -9.38
N PRO A 455 20.08 -20.15 -10.13
CA PRO A 455 18.70 -19.95 -9.69
C PRO A 455 17.97 -21.24 -9.32
N TYR A 456 18.28 -22.35 -9.99
CA TYR A 456 17.69 -23.65 -9.67
C TYR A 456 18.06 -24.14 -8.27
N LEU A 457 19.29 -23.88 -7.81
CA LEU A 457 19.71 -24.20 -6.44
C LEU A 457 18.99 -23.30 -5.43
N ILE A 458 18.79 -22.01 -5.76
CA ILE A 458 18.02 -21.07 -4.93
C ILE A 458 16.57 -21.54 -4.81
N GLU A 459 15.95 -22.01 -5.90
CA GLU A 459 14.58 -22.54 -5.87
C GLU A 459 14.46 -23.85 -5.09
N LEU A 460 15.48 -24.72 -5.11
CA LEU A 460 15.53 -25.92 -4.27
C LEU A 460 15.70 -25.57 -2.79
N ILE A 461 16.56 -24.61 -2.45
CA ILE A 461 16.71 -24.07 -1.10
C ILE A 461 15.36 -23.51 -0.60
N ALA A 462 14.70 -22.69 -1.43
CA ALA A 462 13.39 -22.14 -1.11
C ALA A 462 12.31 -23.20 -0.91
N SER A 463 12.35 -24.27 -1.73
CA SER A 463 11.44 -25.40 -1.60
C SER A 463 11.66 -26.16 -0.28
N CYS A 464 12.92 -26.37 0.12
CA CYS A 464 13.27 -26.98 1.41
C CYS A 464 12.83 -26.10 2.60
N GLU A 465 13.13 -24.81 2.58
CA GLU A 465 12.72 -23.88 3.65
C GLU A 465 11.20 -23.83 3.80
N ARG A 466 10.45 -23.83 2.69
CA ARG A 466 8.98 -23.87 2.71
C ARG A 466 8.42 -25.19 3.22
N ALA A 467 9.03 -26.32 2.86
CA ALA A 467 8.63 -27.62 3.38
C ALA A 467 8.88 -27.74 4.90
N ILE A 468 10.04 -27.26 5.38
CA ILE A 468 10.33 -27.19 6.82
C ILE A 468 9.34 -26.25 7.53
N ASN A 469 9.00 -25.12 6.92
CA ASN A 469 7.98 -24.21 7.45
C ASN A 469 6.59 -24.87 7.51
N PHE A 470 6.23 -25.70 6.54
CA PHE A 470 5.01 -26.51 6.62
C PHE A 470 5.07 -27.47 7.81
N ALA A 471 6.16 -28.21 8.01
CA ALA A 471 6.30 -29.07 9.19
C ALA A 471 6.06 -28.31 10.49
N HIS A 472 6.57 -27.08 10.61
CA HIS A 472 6.49 -26.33 11.87
C HIS A 472 5.13 -25.65 12.09
N THR A 473 4.42 -25.29 11.00
CA THR A 473 3.19 -24.48 11.08
C THR A 473 1.91 -25.22 10.67
N GLY A 474 2.04 -26.32 9.94
CA GLY A 474 0.95 -27.07 9.32
C GLY A 474 0.15 -26.32 8.27
N SER A 475 0.58 -25.13 7.87
CA SER A 475 -0.19 -24.29 6.94
C SER A 475 0.16 -24.65 5.49
N PRO A 476 -0.75 -25.26 4.71
CA PRO A 476 -0.45 -25.60 3.31
C PRO A 476 -0.24 -24.36 2.43
N ARG A 477 -0.65 -23.17 2.90
CA ARG A 477 -0.45 -21.89 2.20
C ARG A 477 1.03 -21.52 2.05
N VAL A 478 1.93 -22.12 2.84
CA VAL A 478 3.38 -21.86 2.72
C VAL A 478 4.00 -22.64 1.56
N LEU A 479 3.37 -23.73 1.11
CA LEU A 479 3.82 -24.56 0.00
C LEU A 479 3.50 -23.86 -1.33
N VAL A 480 4.51 -23.76 -2.21
CA VAL A 480 4.31 -23.28 -3.59
C VAL A 480 4.00 -24.48 -4.46
N ARG A 481 2.72 -24.85 -4.49
CA ARG A 481 2.26 -26.08 -5.14
C ARG A 481 2.67 -26.18 -6.61
N SER A 482 2.73 -25.07 -7.34
CA SER A 482 3.13 -25.07 -8.76
C SER A 482 4.52 -25.69 -8.99
N LEU A 483 5.53 -25.29 -8.22
CA LEU A 483 6.87 -25.89 -8.30
C LEU A 483 6.96 -27.16 -7.44
N MET A 484 6.54 -27.07 -6.18
CA MET A 484 6.81 -28.12 -5.19
C MET A 484 6.06 -29.42 -5.48
N ASP A 485 4.84 -29.38 -6.05
CA ASP A 485 4.11 -30.61 -6.40
C ASP A 485 4.78 -31.30 -7.60
N ALA A 486 5.28 -30.54 -8.59
CA ALA A 486 6.03 -31.06 -9.73
C ALA A 486 7.42 -31.60 -9.36
N LEU A 487 8.03 -31.06 -8.30
CA LEU A 487 9.23 -31.64 -7.68
C LEU A 487 8.93 -32.84 -6.76
N TRP A 488 7.68 -33.29 -6.69
CA TRP A 488 7.15 -34.31 -5.76
C TRP A 488 7.21 -33.95 -4.26
N LEU A 489 7.78 -32.80 -3.91
CA LEU A 489 7.93 -32.37 -2.53
C LEU A 489 6.60 -31.99 -1.89
N GLY A 490 5.86 -31.08 -2.52
CA GLY A 490 4.54 -30.67 -2.04
C GLY A 490 3.52 -31.81 -2.15
N ALA A 491 3.56 -32.55 -3.25
CA ALA A 491 2.69 -33.70 -3.48
C ALA A 491 2.92 -34.78 -2.41
N GLY A 492 4.17 -35.20 -2.19
CA GLY A 492 4.53 -36.20 -1.18
C GLY A 492 4.12 -35.80 0.24
N ILE A 493 4.37 -34.54 0.62
CA ILE A 493 3.95 -34.01 1.93
C ILE A 493 2.43 -34.12 2.10
N MET A 494 1.67 -33.72 1.07
CA MET A 494 0.20 -33.71 1.15
C MET A 494 -0.42 -35.10 1.09
N THR A 495 0.14 -36.02 0.31
CA THR A 495 -0.43 -37.37 0.11
C THR A 495 0.04 -38.39 1.14
N THR A 496 1.31 -38.35 1.52
CA THR A 496 1.93 -39.36 2.41
C THR A 496 2.31 -38.82 3.78
N GLY A 497 2.34 -37.50 3.98
CA GLY A 497 2.87 -36.91 5.21
C GLY A 497 4.39 -36.93 5.28
N PHE A 498 5.11 -37.20 4.19
CA PHE A 498 6.58 -37.12 4.17
C PHE A 498 7.08 -36.46 2.88
N PRO A 499 8.17 -35.70 2.94
CA PRO A 499 8.75 -35.07 1.76
C PRO A 499 9.34 -36.12 0.81
N ALA A 500 9.01 -36.00 -0.47
CA ALA A 500 9.63 -36.75 -1.56
C ALA A 500 10.30 -35.77 -2.53
N LEU A 501 11.27 -36.22 -3.31
CA LEU A 501 11.90 -35.40 -4.34
C LEU A 501 11.95 -36.16 -5.65
N SER A 502 11.69 -35.45 -6.74
CA SER A 502 11.78 -36.01 -8.08
C SER A 502 13.24 -36.22 -8.50
N HIS A 503 13.43 -37.02 -9.54
CA HIS A 503 14.72 -37.30 -10.17
C HIS A 503 15.38 -36.06 -10.84
N ILE A 504 14.75 -34.89 -10.75
CA ILE A 504 15.31 -33.61 -11.22
C ILE A 504 16.56 -33.24 -10.41
N LEU A 505 16.61 -33.65 -9.14
CA LEU A 505 17.78 -33.50 -8.28
C LEU A 505 18.49 -34.85 -8.13
N ALA A 506 19.78 -34.89 -8.44
CA ALA A 506 20.67 -35.99 -8.09
C ALA A 506 21.75 -35.47 -7.13
N ILE A 507 22.06 -36.25 -6.09
CA ILE A 507 23.17 -35.93 -5.17
C ILE A 507 24.27 -36.94 -5.46
N LEU A 508 25.41 -36.45 -5.97
CA LEU A 508 26.56 -37.32 -6.16
C LEU A 508 27.20 -37.64 -4.80
N PRO A 509 27.41 -38.93 -4.47
CA PRO A 509 28.01 -39.31 -3.21
C PRO A 509 29.49 -38.90 -3.14
N GLY A 510 29.94 -38.46 -1.97
CA GLY A 510 31.31 -38.07 -1.72
C GLY A 510 31.49 -37.42 -0.34
N PRO A 511 32.73 -37.11 0.07
CA PRO A 511 33.00 -36.42 1.33
C PRO A 511 32.41 -35.00 1.38
N SER A 512 32.21 -34.39 0.21
CA SER A 512 31.41 -33.18 0.00
C SER A 512 30.39 -33.48 -1.10
N PRO A 513 29.14 -33.86 -0.75
CA PRO A 513 28.13 -34.21 -1.73
C PRO A 513 27.86 -33.07 -2.71
N ILE A 514 27.68 -33.41 -4.00
CA ILE A 514 27.47 -32.41 -5.06
C ILE A 514 26.03 -32.51 -5.57
N PRO A 515 25.22 -31.45 -5.42
CA PRO A 515 23.87 -31.39 -5.99
C PRO A 515 23.94 -31.12 -7.50
N LEU A 516 23.35 -32.01 -8.30
CA LEU A 516 23.16 -31.85 -9.74
C LEU A 516 21.68 -31.68 -10.05
N VAL A 517 21.36 -30.63 -10.80
CA VAL A 517 19.97 -30.34 -11.22
C VAL A 517 19.83 -30.57 -12.72
N ASN A 518 18.86 -31.39 -13.12
CA ASN A 518 18.49 -31.54 -14.52
C ASN A 518 17.63 -30.34 -14.98
N HIS A 519 18.28 -29.29 -15.45
CA HIS A 519 17.64 -28.05 -15.90
C HIS A 519 16.59 -28.27 -16.99
N LYS A 520 16.81 -29.22 -17.91
CA LYS A 520 15.86 -29.52 -19.01
C LYS A 520 14.55 -30.07 -18.48
N ALA A 521 14.61 -30.87 -17.40
CA ALA A 521 13.44 -31.44 -16.75
C ALA A 521 12.77 -30.50 -15.73
N TRP A 522 13.25 -29.26 -15.57
CA TRP A 522 12.67 -28.33 -14.61
C TRP A 522 11.18 -28.04 -14.90
N PRO A 523 10.29 -27.96 -13.88
CA PRO A 523 8.87 -27.72 -14.11
C PRO A 523 8.57 -26.33 -14.68
N ARG A 524 7.64 -26.27 -15.63
CA ARG A 524 7.26 -25.04 -16.34
C ARG A 524 5.74 -24.89 -16.40
N HIS A 525 5.31 -23.64 -16.49
CA HIS A 525 3.91 -23.33 -16.78
C HIS A 525 3.53 -23.89 -18.17
N PRO A 526 2.37 -24.56 -18.32
CA PRO A 526 1.98 -25.16 -19.60
C PRO A 526 1.81 -24.12 -20.71
N ASP A 527 1.17 -22.98 -20.41
CA ASP A 527 0.88 -21.97 -21.44
C ASP A 527 2.03 -21.00 -21.73
N THR A 528 2.73 -20.52 -20.69
CA THR A 528 3.78 -19.50 -20.86
C THR A 528 5.18 -20.09 -21.00
N HIS A 529 5.34 -21.40 -20.76
CA HIS A 529 6.62 -22.08 -20.63
C HIS A 529 7.58 -21.48 -19.59
N ALA A 530 7.12 -20.55 -18.74
CA ALA A 530 7.95 -19.94 -17.71
C ALA A 530 8.29 -20.97 -16.62
N PRO A 531 9.54 -21.02 -16.13
CA PRO A 531 9.94 -21.90 -15.04
C PRO A 531 9.16 -21.56 -13.76
N PHE A 532 8.67 -22.60 -13.07
CA PHE A 532 8.06 -22.39 -11.76
C PHE A 532 9.12 -22.07 -10.71
N LEU A 533 8.72 -21.29 -9.70
CA LEU A 533 9.61 -20.77 -8.66
C LEU A 533 8.93 -20.76 -7.28
N ALA A 534 9.68 -21.11 -6.25
CA ALA A 534 9.32 -21.08 -4.84
C ALA A 534 9.86 -19.83 -4.10
N SER A 535 10.88 -19.15 -4.58
CA SER A 535 11.57 -18.09 -3.83
C SER A 535 10.85 -16.72 -3.78
N LYS A 536 9.84 -16.48 -4.63
CA LYS A 536 9.18 -15.16 -4.81
C LYS A 536 8.83 -14.45 -3.51
N ARG A 537 8.15 -15.15 -2.60
CA ARG A 537 7.63 -14.55 -1.36
C ARG A 537 8.75 -14.14 -0.42
N SER A 538 9.78 -14.97 -0.26
CA SER A 538 10.95 -14.68 0.59
C SER A 538 11.69 -13.44 0.08
N GLN A 539 11.83 -13.32 -1.24
CA GLN A 539 12.43 -12.14 -1.87
C GLN A 539 11.55 -10.88 -1.73
N GLN A 540 10.22 -11.01 -1.85
CA GLN A 540 9.29 -9.89 -1.63
C GLN A 540 9.33 -9.37 -0.19
N LEU A 541 9.45 -10.27 0.79
CA LEU A 541 9.53 -9.93 2.21
C LEU A 541 10.88 -9.33 2.59
N THR A 542 11.97 -9.81 2.00
CA THR A 542 13.33 -9.38 2.36
C THR A 542 13.79 -8.15 1.58
N PHE A 543 13.51 -8.10 0.26
CA PHE A 543 14.03 -7.08 -0.64
C PHE A 543 12.94 -6.13 -1.13
N ASN A 544 12.03 -6.63 -1.98
CA ASN A 544 10.77 -6.04 -2.44
C ASN A 544 10.27 -6.72 -3.73
N PHE A 545 9.10 -6.31 -4.22
CA PHE A 545 8.50 -6.78 -5.48
C PHE A 545 9.40 -6.58 -6.70
N ALA A 546 10.06 -5.42 -6.82
CA ALA A 546 10.90 -5.12 -7.97
C ALA A 546 12.09 -6.08 -8.08
N GLN A 547 12.73 -6.41 -6.95
CA GLN A 547 13.82 -7.39 -6.92
C GLN A 547 13.33 -8.81 -7.24
N ALA A 548 12.19 -9.22 -6.66
CA ALA A 548 11.63 -10.54 -6.93
C ALA A 548 11.29 -10.74 -8.43
N ASN A 549 10.75 -9.71 -9.10
CA ASN A 549 10.49 -9.73 -10.54
C ASN A 549 11.77 -9.75 -11.37
N ALA A 550 12.81 -9.01 -10.95
CA ALA A 550 14.12 -9.03 -11.61
C ALA A 550 14.72 -10.44 -11.58
N TYR A 551 14.71 -11.08 -10.41
CA TYR A 551 15.18 -12.45 -10.24
C TYR A 551 14.38 -13.46 -11.07
N GLU A 552 13.05 -13.38 -11.08
CA GLU A 552 12.18 -14.25 -11.91
C GLU A 552 12.55 -14.13 -13.39
N THR A 553 12.86 -12.91 -13.84
CA THR A 553 13.27 -12.66 -15.23
C THR A 553 14.63 -13.30 -15.53
N ILE A 554 15.59 -13.24 -14.60
CA ILE A 554 16.90 -13.92 -14.74
C ILE A 554 16.71 -15.43 -14.83
N LEU A 555 15.87 -16.01 -13.96
CA LEU A 555 15.56 -17.44 -14.02
C LEU A 555 14.94 -17.82 -15.37
N CYS A 556 13.99 -17.03 -15.89
CA CYS A 556 13.41 -17.25 -17.21
C CYS A 556 14.47 -17.19 -18.33
N ILE A 557 15.40 -16.22 -18.29
CA ILE A 557 16.48 -16.08 -19.28
C ILE A 557 17.43 -17.29 -19.22
N ILE A 558 17.83 -17.71 -18.02
CA ILE A 558 18.73 -18.84 -17.82
C ILE A 558 18.05 -20.15 -18.23
N ASP A 559 16.80 -20.36 -17.83
CA ASP A 559 16.03 -21.55 -18.22
C ASP A 559 15.83 -21.64 -19.72
N PHE A 560 15.52 -20.51 -20.35
CA PHE A 560 15.43 -20.39 -21.79
C PHE A 560 16.74 -20.82 -22.50
N ALA A 561 17.90 -20.44 -21.96
CA ALA A 561 19.19 -20.85 -22.52
C ALA A 561 19.44 -22.38 -22.45
N TYR A 562 18.85 -23.09 -21.49
CA TYR A 562 19.05 -24.53 -21.30
C TYR A 562 18.07 -25.43 -22.11
N VAL A 563 16.89 -24.93 -22.46
CA VAL A 563 15.77 -25.75 -23.00
C VAL A 563 15.72 -25.80 -24.53
N SER A 564 16.62 -25.07 -25.19
CA SER A 564 16.72 -24.88 -26.64
C SER A 564 15.88 -23.70 -27.17
N PRO A 565 16.50 -22.76 -27.93
CA PRO A 565 15.81 -21.68 -28.63
C PRO A 565 14.85 -22.16 -29.73
N GLU A 566 14.94 -23.41 -30.15
CA GLU A 566 14.22 -23.95 -31.31
C GLU A 566 12.69 -23.98 -31.12
N ASN A 567 12.21 -23.99 -29.87
CA ASN A 567 10.78 -23.95 -29.54
C ASN A 567 10.18 -22.54 -29.54
N LEU A 568 10.97 -21.50 -29.84
CA LEU A 568 10.44 -20.14 -29.97
C LEU A 568 9.66 -20.00 -31.27
N HIS A 569 8.35 -19.80 -31.14
CA HIS A 569 7.51 -19.23 -32.18
C HIS A 569 7.80 -17.72 -32.36
N LEU A 570 9.06 -17.35 -32.60
CA LEU A 570 9.45 -16.02 -33.02
C LEU A 570 9.22 -15.86 -34.53
N SER A 571 8.88 -14.65 -34.94
CA SER A 571 8.63 -14.31 -36.35
C SER A 571 9.78 -14.80 -37.24
N SER A 572 9.44 -15.42 -38.38
CA SER A 572 10.40 -15.87 -39.39
C SER A 572 11.24 -14.75 -39.99
N CYS A 573 10.83 -13.50 -39.79
CA CYS A 573 11.55 -12.31 -40.26
C CYS A 573 12.77 -11.94 -39.40
N ILE A 574 12.94 -12.54 -38.22
CA ILE A 574 14.11 -12.30 -37.35
C ILE A 574 15.29 -13.14 -37.84
N GLN A 575 16.42 -12.47 -38.08
CA GLN A 575 17.67 -13.13 -38.46
C GLN A 575 18.04 -14.24 -37.47
N PRO A 576 18.51 -15.42 -37.93
CA PRO A 576 18.84 -16.55 -37.04
C PRO A 576 19.79 -16.16 -35.90
N SER A 577 20.77 -15.28 -36.16
CA SER A 577 21.72 -14.77 -35.18
C SER A 577 21.08 -13.91 -34.08
N ASN A 578 19.90 -13.34 -34.32
CA ASN A 578 19.21 -12.44 -33.40
C ASN A 578 18.04 -13.12 -32.66
N LYS A 579 17.67 -14.36 -33.00
CA LYS A 579 16.53 -15.05 -32.35
C LYS A 579 16.67 -15.15 -30.82
N ILE A 580 17.84 -15.56 -30.34
CA ILE A 580 18.14 -15.66 -28.90
C ILE A 580 18.14 -14.27 -28.24
N PRO A 581 18.91 -13.27 -28.75
CA PRO A 581 18.85 -11.90 -28.25
C PRO A 581 17.43 -11.31 -28.21
N THR A 582 16.62 -11.53 -29.24
CA THR A 582 15.23 -11.04 -29.28
C THR A 582 14.36 -11.73 -28.22
N ALA A 583 14.51 -13.03 -27.99
CA ALA A 583 13.78 -13.71 -26.92
C ALA A 583 14.14 -13.17 -25.53
N ILE A 584 15.43 -12.96 -25.27
CA ILE A 584 15.92 -12.34 -24.03
C ILE A 584 15.38 -10.90 -23.93
N GLY A 585 15.42 -10.14 -25.02
CA GLY A 585 14.87 -8.79 -25.12
C GLY A 585 13.37 -8.74 -24.79
N LEU A 586 12.58 -9.70 -25.27
CA LEU A 586 11.15 -9.80 -24.94
C LEU A 586 10.93 -10.03 -23.44
N LEU A 587 11.68 -10.94 -22.81
CA LEU A 587 11.62 -11.18 -21.36
C LEU A 587 11.98 -9.90 -20.57
N VAL A 588 13.05 -9.21 -20.98
CA VAL A 588 13.48 -7.94 -20.37
C VAL A 588 12.40 -6.87 -20.49
N VAL A 589 11.82 -6.68 -21.68
CA VAL A 589 10.77 -5.68 -21.90
C VAL A 589 9.50 -6.06 -21.13
N GLN A 590 9.05 -7.32 -21.14
CA GLN A 590 7.88 -7.76 -20.38
C GLN A 590 8.05 -7.49 -18.87
N ALA A 591 9.22 -7.75 -18.33
CA ALA A 591 9.53 -7.50 -16.93
C ALA A 591 9.54 -5.99 -16.61
N PHE A 592 10.11 -5.16 -17.50
CA PHE A 592 10.05 -3.70 -17.41
C PHE A 592 8.61 -3.16 -17.46
N LEU A 593 7.78 -3.69 -18.36
CA LEU A 593 6.38 -3.31 -18.48
C LEU A 593 5.62 -3.71 -17.21
N THR A 594 5.87 -4.90 -16.66
CA THR A 594 5.26 -5.37 -15.42
C THR A 594 5.62 -4.49 -14.23
N ASP A 595 6.89 -4.10 -14.08
CA ASP A 595 7.34 -3.16 -13.05
C ASP A 595 6.66 -1.80 -13.21
N SER A 596 6.55 -1.31 -14.45
CA SER A 596 5.84 -0.05 -14.76
C SER A 596 4.34 -0.14 -14.44
N LYS A 597 3.66 -1.26 -14.74
CA LYS A 597 2.25 -1.49 -14.38
C LYS A 597 2.06 -1.42 -12.86
N ASN A 598 2.88 -2.17 -12.12
CA ASN A 598 2.79 -2.28 -10.67
C ASN A 598 3.06 -0.94 -9.98
N LEU A 599 4.05 -0.17 -10.44
CA LEU A 599 4.35 1.16 -9.92
C LEU A 599 3.16 2.10 -10.09
N THR A 600 2.61 2.17 -11.31
CA THR A 600 1.45 3.01 -11.62
C THR A 600 0.25 2.61 -10.79
N PHE A 601 -0.06 1.31 -10.75
CA PHE A 601 -1.18 0.78 -9.96
C PHE A 601 -1.05 1.10 -8.48
N ASN A 602 0.08 0.79 -7.85
CA ASN A 602 0.26 1.01 -6.43
C ASN A 602 0.17 2.49 -6.05
N THR A 603 0.71 3.37 -6.90
CA THR A 603 0.68 4.82 -6.64
C THR A 603 -0.73 5.38 -6.80
N LEU A 604 -1.40 5.07 -7.91
CA LEU A 604 -2.77 5.55 -8.15
C LEU A 604 -3.78 4.94 -7.19
N ASN A 605 -3.67 3.65 -6.88
CA ASN A 605 -4.56 2.99 -5.94
C ASN A 605 -4.46 3.61 -4.55
N LYS A 606 -3.24 3.91 -4.08
CA LYS A 606 -3.04 4.63 -2.81
C LYS A 606 -3.73 6.01 -2.84
N ASP A 607 -3.55 6.76 -3.92
CA ASP A 607 -4.13 8.10 -4.07
C ASP A 607 -5.67 8.05 -4.18
N ILE A 608 -6.23 7.06 -4.88
CA ILE A 608 -7.67 6.84 -5.00
C ILE A 608 -8.29 6.44 -3.66
N LEU A 609 -7.70 5.46 -2.96
CA LEU A 609 -8.20 5.01 -1.66
C LEU A 609 -8.14 6.14 -0.61
N SER A 610 -7.09 6.95 -0.63
CA SER A 610 -7.01 8.13 0.24
C SER A 610 -8.11 9.15 -0.08
N ALA A 611 -8.41 9.40 -1.35
CA ALA A 611 -9.47 10.33 -1.77
C ALA A 611 -10.86 9.78 -1.43
N LEU A 612 -11.08 8.48 -1.64
CA LEU A 612 -12.33 7.79 -1.30
C LEU A 612 -12.61 7.88 0.21
N HIS A 613 -11.61 7.57 1.04
CA HIS A 613 -11.75 7.65 2.49
C HIS A 613 -12.09 9.08 2.96
N ASN A 614 -11.43 10.09 2.38
CA ASN A 614 -11.74 11.49 2.68
C ASN A 614 -13.16 11.88 2.26
N ALA A 615 -13.62 11.39 1.10
CA ALA A 615 -14.97 11.64 0.59
C ALA A 615 -16.06 10.96 1.45
N GLU A 616 -15.80 9.72 1.90
CA GLU A 616 -16.67 8.98 2.82
C GLU A 616 -16.78 9.68 4.18
N ALA A 617 -15.66 10.22 4.71
CA ALA A 617 -15.63 10.94 5.97
C ALA A 617 -16.50 12.22 5.97
N VAL A 618 -16.65 12.88 4.81
CA VAL A 618 -17.48 14.08 4.63
C VAL A 618 -18.82 13.79 3.93
N ASN A 619 -19.12 12.52 3.63
CA ASN A 619 -20.33 12.05 2.93
C ASN A 619 -20.60 12.73 1.57
N ASP A 620 -19.55 12.97 0.77
CA ASP A 620 -19.65 13.57 -0.57
C ASP A 620 -19.96 12.49 -1.62
N GLN A 621 -21.25 12.20 -1.84
CA GLN A 621 -21.73 11.15 -2.75
C GLN A 621 -21.21 11.29 -4.21
N PRO A 622 -21.21 12.48 -4.83
CA PRO A 622 -20.57 12.69 -6.13
C PRO A 622 -19.09 12.30 -6.16
N LEU A 623 -18.33 12.69 -5.13
CA LEU A 623 -16.91 12.38 -5.05
C LEU A 623 -16.65 10.89 -4.78
N ILE A 624 -17.49 10.22 -3.98
CA ILE A 624 -17.47 8.78 -3.76
C ILE A 624 -17.68 8.04 -5.09
N HIS A 625 -18.75 8.38 -5.84
CA HIS A 625 -19.02 7.77 -7.15
C HIS A 625 -17.86 7.98 -8.13
N HIS A 626 -17.28 9.18 -8.15
CA HIS A 626 -16.10 9.48 -8.96
C HIS A 626 -14.88 8.62 -8.57
N CYS A 627 -14.57 8.51 -7.28
CA CYS A 627 -13.45 7.70 -6.80
C CYS A 627 -13.64 6.21 -7.11
N THR A 628 -14.86 5.69 -6.97
CA THR A 628 -15.20 4.31 -7.38
C THR A 628 -14.99 4.10 -8.88
N ALA A 629 -15.47 5.03 -9.73
CA ALA A 629 -15.26 4.97 -11.18
C ALA A 629 -13.77 5.02 -11.57
N ARG A 630 -12.94 5.78 -10.84
CA ARG A 630 -11.48 5.77 -11.01
C ARG A 630 -10.86 4.43 -10.63
N SER A 631 -11.32 3.83 -9.54
CA SER A 631 -10.87 2.51 -9.07
C SER A 631 -11.18 1.43 -10.11
N ASP A 632 -12.41 1.40 -10.63
CA ASP A 632 -12.85 0.46 -11.67
C ASP A 632 -12.05 0.64 -12.97
N ALA A 633 -11.78 1.90 -13.35
CA ALA A 633 -10.98 2.20 -14.51
C ALA A 633 -9.51 1.77 -14.35
N LEU A 634 -8.94 1.93 -13.15
CA LEU A 634 -7.60 1.44 -12.83
C LEU A 634 -7.53 -0.09 -12.91
N MET A 635 -8.57 -0.77 -12.43
CA MET A 635 -8.71 -2.24 -12.53
C MET A 635 -8.86 -2.70 -14.00
N ALA A 636 -9.66 -1.99 -14.79
CA ALA A 636 -9.80 -2.27 -16.22
C ALA A 636 -8.47 -2.05 -16.98
N TRP A 637 -7.68 -1.05 -16.59
CA TRP A 637 -6.37 -0.80 -17.18
C TRP A 637 -5.36 -1.91 -16.84
N ILE A 638 -5.26 -2.33 -15.58
CA ILE A 638 -4.28 -3.35 -15.18
C ILE A 638 -4.61 -4.73 -15.75
N GLN A 639 -5.89 -5.06 -15.92
CA GLN A 639 -6.36 -6.31 -16.54
C GLN A 639 -6.21 -6.33 -18.06
N ASN A 640 -5.86 -5.21 -18.70
CA ASN A 640 -5.67 -5.14 -20.14
C ASN A 640 -4.44 -5.94 -20.58
N ASN A 641 -4.58 -6.71 -21.67
CA ASN A 641 -3.47 -7.47 -22.26
C ASN A 641 -2.34 -6.56 -22.77
N PHE A 642 -2.68 -5.36 -23.26
CA PHE A 642 -1.74 -4.37 -23.78
C PHE A 642 -1.97 -2.99 -23.14
N PRO A 643 -1.65 -2.82 -21.84
CA PRO A 643 -1.98 -1.59 -21.11
C PRO A 643 -1.17 -0.36 -21.52
N PHE A 644 -0.13 -0.56 -22.34
CA PHE A 644 0.72 0.49 -22.89
C PHE A 644 0.44 0.73 -24.38
N ALA A 645 -0.60 0.11 -24.95
CA ALA A 645 -0.98 0.30 -26.33
C ALA A 645 -2.04 1.40 -26.50
N LEU A 646 -1.94 2.14 -27.60
CA LEU A 646 -2.95 3.14 -27.98
C LEU A 646 -4.24 2.50 -28.50
N THR A 647 -4.15 1.26 -29.00
CA THR A 647 -5.21 0.55 -29.76
C THR A 647 -6.14 -0.32 -28.89
N SER A 648 -5.85 -0.52 -27.61
CA SER A 648 -6.40 -1.62 -26.80
C SER A 648 -7.43 -1.22 -25.74
N HIS A 649 -8.07 -0.05 -25.81
CA HIS A 649 -8.87 0.54 -24.70
C HIS A 649 -8.08 0.89 -23.43
N ALA A 650 -6.78 0.60 -23.39
CA ALA A 650 -5.95 0.87 -22.22
C ALA A 650 -5.84 2.37 -21.90
N LYS A 651 -5.62 3.21 -22.91
CA LYS A 651 -5.47 4.67 -22.72
C LYS A 651 -6.73 5.31 -22.09
N PRO A 652 -7.96 5.06 -22.58
CA PRO A 652 -9.18 5.54 -21.92
C PRO A 652 -9.30 5.14 -20.45
N SER A 653 -9.08 3.87 -20.12
CA SER A 653 -9.14 3.37 -18.73
C SER A 653 -8.10 4.04 -17.83
N LEU A 654 -6.87 4.20 -18.32
CA LEU A 654 -5.82 4.89 -17.59
C LEU A 654 -6.13 6.37 -17.37
N LEU A 655 -6.62 7.07 -18.40
CA LEU A 655 -7.04 8.47 -18.29
C LEU A 655 -8.11 8.66 -17.23
N ARG A 656 -9.12 7.78 -17.21
CA ARG A 656 -10.19 7.79 -16.20
C ARG A 656 -9.67 7.46 -14.80
N ALA A 657 -8.66 6.61 -14.65
CA ALA A 657 -8.02 6.39 -13.33
C ALA A 657 -7.27 7.64 -12.81
N LEU A 658 -6.71 8.45 -13.72
CA LEU A 658 -5.88 9.60 -13.41
C LEU A 658 -6.67 10.89 -13.11
N THR A 659 -7.97 10.96 -13.41
CA THR A 659 -8.79 12.18 -13.22
C THR A 659 -9.05 12.47 -11.74
N LYS A 660 -8.39 13.49 -11.17
CA LYS A 660 -8.55 13.81 -9.74
C LYS A 660 -9.88 14.54 -9.40
N ASN A 661 -10.47 15.26 -10.34
CA ASN A 661 -11.67 16.08 -10.12
C ASN A 661 -12.91 15.43 -10.77
N SER A 662 -14.08 15.65 -10.14
CA SER A 662 -15.39 15.14 -10.56
C SER A 662 -16.06 15.94 -11.70
N ASP A 663 -15.50 17.09 -12.06
CA ASP A 663 -16.03 17.97 -13.11
C ASP A 663 -15.77 17.36 -14.52
N PRO A 664 -16.80 17.20 -15.40
CA PRO A 664 -16.67 16.52 -16.69
C PRO A 664 -15.81 17.27 -17.72
N ALA A 665 -15.27 18.44 -17.39
CA ALA A 665 -14.14 19.00 -18.10
C ALA A 665 -12.95 18.07 -17.90
N LEU A 666 -12.86 17.03 -18.75
CA LEU A 666 -11.68 16.21 -19.00
C LEU A 666 -10.51 17.14 -19.27
N ARG A 667 -9.88 17.63 -18.20
CA ARG A 667 -8.53 18.18 -18.23
C ARG A 667 -7.65 16.98 -18.51
N LEU A 668 -7.57 16.65 -19.80
CA LEU A 668 -6.70 15.62 -20.34
C LEU A 668 -5.34 15.82 -19.67
N LEU A 669 -4.88 14.82 -18.91
CA LEU A 669 -3.47 14.74 -18.62
C LEU A 669 -2.76 14.81 -19.99
N ASN A 670 -1.91 15.82 -20.15
CA ASN A 670 -1.12 15.96 -21.35
C ASN A 670 -0.19 14.75 -21.40
N PHE A 671 -0.55 13.74 -22.19
CA PHE A 671 0.44 12.80 -22.69
C PHE A 671 1.40 13.66 -23.51
N HIS A 672 2.61 13.84 -23.00
CA HIS A 672 3.59 14.65 -23.69
C HIS A 672 4.05 13.87 -24.92
N GLU A 673 4.02 14.51 -26.08
CA GLU A 673 4.81 14.02 -27.19
C GLU A 673 6.28 14.02 -26.74
N SER A 674 6.98 12.94 -27.09
CA SER A 674 8.39 12.77 -26.79
C SER A 674 9.15 14.08 -27.12
N PRO A 675 9.97 14.62 -26.20
CA PRO A 675 10.71 15.87 -26.44
C PRO A 675 11.82 15.71 -27.50
N PHE A 676 11.98 14.52 -28.07
CA PHE A 676 13.03 14.20 -29.02
C PHE A 676 12.54 14.37 -30.47
N PRO A 677 13.38 14.97 -31.35
CA PRO A 677 13.03 15.25 -32.74
C PRO A 677 12.78 13.99 -33.59
N ASP A 678 13.15 12.80 -33.09
CA ASP A 678 12.84 11.50 -33.69
C ASP A 678 12.34 10.53 -32.59
N PRO A 679 11.02 10.33 -32.43
CA PRO A 679 10.42 9.50 -31.38
C PRO A 679 10.46 8.00 -31.72
N SER A 680 11.58 7.51 -32.24
CA SER A 680 11.73 6.11 -32.63
C SER A 680 11.80 5.19 -31.40
N LEU A 681 11.33 3.95 -31.54
CA LEU A 681 11.44 2.90 -30.51
C LEU A 681 12.89 2.68 -30.05
N HIS A 682 13.85 2.96 -30.93
CA HIS A 682 15.28 2.95 -30.63
C HIS A 682 15.66 3.96 -29.54
N HIS A 683 15.07 5.16 -29.56
CA HIS A 683 15.36 6.16 -28.53
C HIS A 683 14.80 5.77 -27.16
N LEU A 684 13.63 5.13 -27.13
CA LEU A 684 13.07 4.61 -25.89
C LEU A 684 13.88 3.43 -25.34
N ALA A 685 14.36 2.56 -26.22
CA ALA A 685 15.30 1.52 -25.84
C ALA A 685 16.59 2.12 -25.27
N SER A 686 17.13 3.18 -25.89
CA SER A 686 18.26 3.94 -25.34
C SER A 686 17.94 4.58 -23.97
N LEU A 687 16.74 5.12 -23.77
CA LEU A 687 16.31 5.66 -22.48
C LEU A 687 16.14 4.55 -21.42
N ALA A 688 15.62 3.39 -21.80
CA ALA A 688 15.52 2.21 -20.93
C ALA A 688 16.92 1.73 -20.52
N LEU A 689 17.87 1.69 -21.45
CA LEU A 689 19.28 1.39 -21.18
C LEU A 689 19.93 2.46 -20.27
N GLN A 690 19.72 3.75 -20.54
CA GLN A 690 20.25 4.84 -19.70
C GLN A 690 19.66 4.85 -18.29
N THR A 691 18.37 4.52 -18.16
CA THR A 691 17.72 4.41 -16.84
C THR A 691 18.20 3.18 -16.07
N ALA A 692 18.55 2.09 -16.75
CA ALA A 692 19.19 0.93 -16.12
C ALA A 692 20.57 1.26 -15.51
N ALA A 693 21.26 2.28 -16.02
CA ALA A 693 22.53 2.76 -15.48
C ALA A 693 22.38 3.55 -14.16
N LEU A 694 21.17 4.04 -13.85
CA LEU A 694 20.94 4.88 -12.67
C LEU A 694 20.79 4.04 -11.39
N PRO A 695 21.53 4.33 -10.30
CA PRO A 695 21.53 3.52 -9.06
C PRO A 695 20.18 3.40 -8.35
N SER A 696 19.30 4.38 -8.57
CA SER A 696 18.11 4.59 -7.73
C SER A 696 16.83 3.97 -8.30
N HIS A 697 16.73 3.74 -9.61
CA HIS A 697 15.43 3.43 -10.23
C HIS A 697 15.51 2.41 -11.38
N ARG A 698 14.85 1.26 -11.15
CA ARG A 698 14.58 0.12 -12.05
C ARG A 698 15.64 -0.99 -12.07
N ARG A 699 15.52 -1.83 -11.04
CA ARG A 699 16.38 -2.99 -10.76
C ARG A 699 16.29 -4.06 -11.84
N VAL A 700 15.10 -4.34 -12.36
CA VAL A 700 14.86 -5.37 -13.38
C VAL A 700 15.73 -5.19 -14.61
N LEU A 701 15.77 -3.98 -15.18
CA LEU A 701 16.59 -3.69 -16.36
C LEU A 701 18.09 -3.80 -16.02
N ALA A 702 18.53 -3.17 -14.93
CA ALA A 702 19.93 -3.20 -14.51
C ALA A 702 20.47 -4.62 -14.31
N THR A 703 19.64 -5.55 -13.83
CA THR A 703 20.05 -6.94 -13.59
C THR A 703 19.89 -7.85 -14.82
N ALA A 704 18.92 -7.60 -15.70
CA ALA A 704 18.65 -8.47 -16.85
C ALA A 704 19.38 -8.05 -18.14
N ILE A 705 19.68 -6.76 -18.35
CA ILE A 705 20.43 -6.26 -19.51
C ILE A 705 21.82 -6.90 -19.68
N PRO A 706 22.62 -7.16 -18.62
CA PRO A 706 23.90 -7.85 -18.75
C PRO A 706 23.81 -9.21 -19.46
N HIS A 707 22.67 -9.91 -19.33
CA HIS A 707 22.43 -11.17 -20.04
C HIS A 707 22.12 -10.95 -21.52
N LEU A 708 21.48 -9.84 -21.90
CA LEU A 708 21.31 -9.49 -23.31
C LEU A 708 22.67 -9.10 -23.93
N LEU A 709 23.44 -8.28 -23.21
CA LEU A 709 24.75 -7.79 -23.66
C LEU A 709 25.80 -8.89 -23.82
N SER A 710 25.73 -9.97 -23.04
CA SER A 710 26.66 -11.10 -23.19
C SER A 710 26.58 -11.74 -24.59
N HIS A 711 25.42 -11.66 -25.26
CA HIS A 711 25.26 -12.18 -26.62
C HIS A 711 25.87 -11.30 -27.72
N TYR A 712 26.31 -10.08 -27.40
CA TYR A 712 27.08 -9.25 -28.32
C TYR A 712 28.55 -9.73 -28.44
N HIS A 713 29.10 -10.33 -27.38
CA HIS A 713 30.49 -10.77 -27.34
C HIS A 713 30.65 -12.25 -27.76
N PRO A 714 31.69 -12.61 -28.53
CA PRO A 714 31.92 -13.99 -29.00
C PRO A 714 32.10 -15.01 -27.87
N LEU A 715 32.54 -14.55 -26.69
CA LEU A 715 32.83 -15.38 -25.53
C LEU A 715 31.62 -15.53 -24.58
N HIS A 716 30.50 -14.89 -24.87
CA HIS A 716 29.28 -14.93 -24.05
C HIS A 716 29.47 -14.62 -22.55
N SER A 717 30.50 -13.83 -22.21
CA SER A 717 30.73 -13.39 -20.84
C SER A 717 29.70 -12.33 -20.43
N LEU A 718 29.15 -12.47 -19.22
CA LEU A 718 28.31 -11.46 -18.59
C LEU A 718 29.05 -10.12 -18.60
N THR A 719 28.55 -9.17 -19.38
CA THR A 719 29.16 -7.85 -19.55
C THR A 719 28.33 -6.86 -18.76
N SER A 720 28.92 -6.23 -17.74
CA SER A 720 28.21 -5.20 -16.98
C SER A 720 27.93 -3.99 -17.87
N PHE A 721 26.87 -3.25 -17.55
CA PHE A 721 26.48 -2.08 -18.32
C PHE A 721 27.62 -1.05 -18.45
N ASP A 722 28.35 -0.81 -17.36
CA ASP A 722 29.46 0.15 -17.31
C ASP A 722 30.67 -0.26 -18.17
N GLN A 723 30.77 -1.55 -18.53
CA GLN A 723 31.85 -2.10 -19.35
C GLN A 723 31.42 -2.29 -20.81
N ALA A 724 30.15 -2.06 -21.14
CA ALA A 724 29.63 -2.27 -22.48
C ALA A 724 30.12 -1.19 -23.45
N SER A 725 30.61 -1.60 -24.62
CA SER A 725 31.00 -0.65 -25.67
C SER A 725 29.78 0.11 -26.21
N PRO A 726 29.93 1.35 -26.71
CA PRO A 726 28.83 2.10 -27.30
C PRO A 726 28.07 1.35 -28.40
N LYS A 727 28.78 0.54 -29.19
CA LYS A 727 28.19 -0.32 -30.23
C LYS A 727 27.36 -1.47 -29.66
N ALA A 728 27.77 -2.05 -28.53
CA ALA A 728 27.01 -3.09 -27.84
C ALA A 728 25.70 -2.52 -27.28
N LEU A 729 25.75 -1.29 -26.75
CA LEU A 729 24.57 -0.57 -26.26
C LEU A 729 23.62 -0.21 -27.40
N GLU A 730 24.14 0.24 -28.54
CA GLU A 730 23.34 0.52 -29.75
C GLU A 730 22.67 -0.76 -30.28
N TRP A 731 23.40 -1.87 -30.34
CA TRP A 731 22.84 -3.17 -30.72
C TRP A 731 21.75 -3.63 -29.75
N ALA A 732 21.97 -3.54 -28.44
CA ALA A 732 20.96 -3.88 -27.44
C ALA A 732 19.74 -2.96 -27.54
N ALA A 733 19.93 -1.66 -27.84
CA ALA A 733 18.85 -0.72 -28.06
C ALA A 733 17.99 -1.13 -29.27
N SER A 734 18.61 -1.55 -30.38
CA SER A 734 17.89 -2.06 -31.55
C SER A 734 17.04 -3.29 -31.23
N ILE A 735 17.59 -4.26 -30.50
CA ILE A 735 16.85 -5.46 -30.10
C ILE A 735 15.65 -5.11 -29.20
N LEU A 736 15.87 -4.24 -28.20
CA LEU A 736 14.81 -3.81 -27.30
C LEU A 736 13.73 -3.00 -28.04
N ALA A 737 14.11 -2.17 -29.01
CA ALA A 737 13.17 -1.42 -29.85
C ALA A 737 12.21 -2.34 -30.61
N ASP A 738 12.74 -3.41 -31.22
CA ASP A 738 11.93 -4.43 -31.89
C ASP A 738 11.00 -5.15 -30.91
N CYS A 739 11.48 -5.42 -29.68
CA CYS A 739 10.66 -6.04 -28.64
C CYS A 739 9.52 -5.11 -28.16
N PHE A 740 9.79 -3.81 -27.99
CA PHE A 740 8.76 -2.81 -27.69
C PHE A 740 7.71 -2.73 -28.80
N TYR A 741 8.12 -2.83 -30.06
CA TYR A 741 7.21 -2.91 -31.21
C TYR A 741 6.31 -4.14 -31.15
N GLN A 742 6.90 -5.33 -30.96
CA GLN A 742 6.17 -6.60 -30.92
C GLN A 742 5.16 -6.66 -29.76
N LEU A 743 5.47 -6.03 -28.63
CA LEU A 743 4.58 -5.93 -27.47
C LEU A 743 3.57 -4.77 -27.55
N GLN A 744 3.46 -4.11 -28.71
CA GLN A 744 2.55 -2.99 -28.98
C GLN A 744 2.68 -1.84 -27.98
N VAL A 745 3.90 -1.52 -27.55
CA VAL A 745 4.14 -0.44 -26.59
C VAL A 745 4.17 0.89 -27.31
N HIS A 746 3.15 1.71 -27.04
CA HIS A 746 2.95 3.02 -27.68
C HIS A 746 3.06 4.19 -26.70
N PHE A 747 3.01 3.94 -25.39
CA PHE A 747 3.29 4.96 -24.38
C PHE A 747 3.83 4.33 -23.10
N ILE A 748 4.66 5.07 -22.36
CA ILE A 748 5.19 4.65 -21.07
C ILE A 748 5.13 5.80 -20.05
N PRO A 749 5.17 5.50 -18.74
CA PRO A 749 5.33 6.56 -17.75
C PRO A 749 6.66 7.29 -17.99
N GLY A 750 6.67 8.62 -17.80
CA GLY A 750 7.84 9.47 -17.95
C GLY A 750 8.59 9.68 -16.64
N LEU A 751 9.82 10.17 -16.72
CA LEU A 751 10.63 10.52 -15.55
C LEU A 751 10.16 11.85 -14.96
N SER A 752 9.79 11.84 -13.68
CA SER A 752 9.50 13.02 -12.88
C SER A 752 10.69 13.99 -12.92
N PRO A 753 10.45 15.30 -13.07
CA PRO A 753 11.50 16.32 -13.10
C PRO A 753 12.21 16.54 -11.75
N ASN A 754 11.82 15.86 -10.69
CA ASN A 754 12.53 15.90 -9.41
C ASN A 754 13.97 15.34 -9.55
N THR A 755 14.89 15.81 -8.70
CA THR A 755 16.33 15.45 -8.63
C THR A 755 16.66 13.95 -8.54
N ARG A 756 15.65 13.07 -8.47
CA ARG A 756 15.81 11.61 -8.42
C ARG A 756 15.39 10.87 -9.69
N ALA A 757 14.93 11.54 -10.76
CA ALA A 757 14.50 10.88 -12.01
C ALA A 757 13.58 9.66 -11.77
N VAL A 758 12.55 9.82 -10.93
CA VAL A 758 11.60 8.73 -10.60
C VAL A 758 10.52 8.70 -11.65
N LEU A 759 10.09 7.52 -12.11
CA LEU A 759 8.87 7.43 -12.90
C LEU A 759 7.68 8.08 -12.18
N SER A 760 6.99 8.99 -12.87
CA SER A 760 5.74 9.55 -12.38
C SER A 760 4.56 8.84 -13.05
N PRO A 761 3.56 8.33 -12.30
CA PRO A 761 2.33 7.83 -12.90
C PRO A 761 1.48 8.94 -13.50
N TYR A 762 1.85 10.20 -13.28
CA TYR A 762 1.16 11.39 -13.80
C TYR A 762 1.85 12.01 -15.01
N LEU A 763 3.01 11.48 -15.41
CA LEU A 763 3.71 11.90 -16.62
C LEU A 763 3.74 10.73 -17.59
N TRP A 764 3.29 10.92 -18.82
CA TRP A 764 3.25 9.87 -19.83
C TRP A 764 3.88 10.37 -21.12
N ILE A 765 4.72 9.53 -21.73
CA ILE A 765 5.42 9.80 -22.98
C ILE A 765 4.79 8.94 -24.07
N ILE A 766 4.29 9.56 -25.15
CA ILE A 766 3.82 8.85 -26.35
C ILE A 766 5.00 8.52 -27.26
N ILE A 767 5.04 7.27 -27.70
CA ILE A 767 5.95 6.70 -28.69
C ILE A 767 5.14 6.64 -29.98
N ARG A 768 5.56 7.36 -31.03
CA ARG A 768 4.82 7.31 -32.31
C ARG A 768 5.04 5.94 -32.96
N ALA A 769 3.96 5.34 -33.46
CA ALA A 769 4.05 4.17 -34.34
C ALA A 769 4.76 4.56 -35.65
N PRO A 770 5.49 3.64 -36.31
CA PRO A 770 6.13 3.93 -37.59
C PRO A 770 5.10 4.41 -38.62
N PRO A 771 5.49 5.33 -39.54
CA PRO A 771 4.57 6.07 -40.43
C PRO A 771 3.73 5.19 -41.37
N ASN A 772 4.03 3.89 -41.49
CA ASN A 772 3.31 2.93 -42.34
C ASN A 772 2.31 2.06 -41.58
N SER A 773 2.16 2.23 -40.26
CA SER A 773 1.08 1.57 -39.53
C SER A 773 -0.22 2.33 -39.82
N ILE A 774 -0.99 1.83 -40.79
CA ILE A 774 -2.41 2.18 -40.90
C ILE A 774 -3.04 1.72 -39.60
N VAL A 775 -3.13 2.63 -38.62
CA VAL A 775 -3.97 2.42 -37.44
C VAL A 775 -5.36 2.23 -38.02
N PRO A 776 -5.96 1.03 -37.97
CA PRO A 776 -7.36 0.88 -38.31
C PRO A 776 -8.08 1.88 -37.39
N ALA A 777 -8.92 2.75 -37.94
CA ALA A 777 -9.76 3.61 -37.13
C ALA A 777 -10.41 2.71 -36.08
N ILE A 778 -9.96 2.85 -34.83
CA ILE A 778 -10.41 2.00 -33.74
C ILE A 778 -11.90 2.30 -33.65
N LEU A 779 -12.74 1.37 -34.10
CA LEU A 779 -14.12 1.31 -33.68
C LEU A 779 -14.04 1.24 -32.17
N ALA A 780 -14.24 2.36 -31.48
CA ALA A 780 -14.14 2.42 -30.04
C ALA A 780 -15.33 1.65 -29.44
N PRO A 781 -15.18 0.46 -28.82
CA PRO A 781 -16.23 -0.05 -27.97
C PRO A 781 -16.37 0.84 -26.74
N ALA A 782 -17.64 1.16 -26.48
CA ALA A 782 -18.22 1.68 -25.24
C ALA A 782 -17.71 3.04 -24.73
N MET A 783 -17.57 4.04 -25.61
CA MET A 783 -17.92 5.40 -25.21
C MET A 783 -19.36 5.66 -25.63
N THR A 784 -20.21 6.04 -24.68
CA THR A 784 -21.55 6.54 -24.97
C THR A 784 -21.44 7.69 -25.98
N ASP A 785 -22.45 7.87 -26.85
CA ASP A 785 -22.42 8.95 -27.84
C ASP A 785 -22.27 10.33 -27.15
N GLN A 786 -22.78 10.44 -25.92
CA GLN A 786 -22.57 11.58 -25.02
C GLN A 786 -21.07 11.80 -24.74
N GLU A 787 -20.32 10.77 -24.33
CA GLU A 787 -18.88 10.88 -24.05
C GLU A 787 -18.06 11.15 -25.33
N ARG A 788 -18.47 10.61 -26.48
CA ARG A 788 -17.82 10.90 -27.77
C ARG A 788 -18.00 12.36 -28.18
N ILE A 789 -19.21 12.90 -28.02
CA ILE A 789 -19.48 14.32 -28.25
C ILE A 789 -18.72 15.16 -27.24
N ILE A 790 -18.71 14.80 -25.96
CA ILE A 790 -17.99 15.56 -24.92
C ILE A 790 -16.48 15.56 -25.18
N VAL A 791 -15.87 14.44 -25.60
CA VAL A 791 -14.43 14.40 -25.92
C VAL A 791 -14.11 15.12 -27.22
N ALA A 792 -14.94 14.97 -28.26
CA ALA A 792 -14.75 15.70 -29.51
C ALA A 792 -14.92 17.22 -29.33
N THR A 793 -15.94 17.64 -28.57
CA THR A 793 -16.18 19.03 -28.19
C THR A 793 -15.09 19.54 -27.27
N ALA A 794 -14.63 18.78 -26.27
CA ALA A 794 -13.52 19.20 -25.41
C ALA A 794 -12.18 19.30 -26.15
N GLN A 795 -11.94 18.45 -27.15
CA GLN A 795 -10.76 18.50 -28.01
C GLN A 795 -10.84 19.71 -28.97
N ALA A 796 -12.02 19.96 -29.56
CA ALA A 796 -12.28 21.13 -30.40
C ALA A 796 -12.21 22.44 -29.59
N ASP A 797 -12.77 22.48 -28.39
CA ASP A 797 -12.70 23.61 -27.45
C ASP A 797 -11.27 23.83 -26.96
N GLN A 798 -10.46 22.77 -26.79
CA GLN A 798 -9.04 22.88 -26.45
C GLN A 798 -8.21 23.38 -27.63
N ASP A 799 -8.47 22.91 -28.85
CA ASP A 799 -7.77 23.38 -30.04
C ASP A 799 -8.18 24.82 -30.37
N GLU A 800 -9.45 25.19 -30.17
CA GLU A 800 -9.91 26.57 -30.20
C GLU A 800 -9.26 27.39 -29.07
N ALA A 801 -9.19 26.88 -27.84
CA ALA A 801 -8.49 27.54 -26.73
C ALA A 801 -6.96 27.63 -26.94
N ARG A 802 -6.34 26.78 -27.77
CA ARG A 802 -4.91 26.84 -28.10
C ARG A 802 -4.58 27.87 -29.17
N PHE A 803 -5.42 27.99 -30.20
CA PHE A 803 -5.12 28.79 -31.38
C PHE A 803 -5.91 30.11 -31.46
N ASN A 804 -7.03 30.23 -30.75
CA ASN A 804 -7.83 31.46 -30.73
C ASN A 804 -7.26 32.44 -29.66
N PRO A 805 -6.76 33.62 -30.09
CA PRO A 805 -6.23 34.64 -29.19
C PRO A 805 -7.25 35.19 -28.18
N ASN A 806 -8.55 35.04 -28.49
CA ASN A 806 -9.66 35.66 -27.76
C ASN A 806 -10.34 34.72 -26.76
N THR A 807 -9.99 33.43 -26.72
CA THR A 807 -10.60 32.48 -25.77
C THR A 807 -10.19 32.81 -24.33
N PRO A 808 -11.13 32.81 -23.37
CA PRO A 808 -10.80 32.96 -21.94
C PRO A 808 -9.74 31.96 -21.48
N TRP A 809 -8.88 32.36 -20.54
CA TRP A 809 -7.80 31.52 -20.02
C TRP A 809 -7.50 31.85 -18.54
N SER A 810 -6.88 30.93 -17.81
CA SER A 810 -6.53 31.08 -16.38
C SER A 810 -5.05 30.76 -16.13
N ILE A 811 -4.42 31.52 -15.22
CA ILE A 811 -3.04 31.29 -14.75
C ILE A 811 -3.00 30.47 -13.45
N LEU A 812 -4.00 30.64 -12.58
CA LEU A 812 -3.99 30.02 -11.24
C LEU A 812 -4.54 28.60 -11.25
N ASP A 813 -5.38 28.26 -12.24
CA ASP A 813 -6.00 26.93 -12.35
C ASP A 813 -5.09 25.92 -13.08
N ALA A 814 -3.97 26.38 -13.66
CA ALA A 814 -2.94 25.53 -14.25
C ALA A 814 -1.97 25.08 -13.16
N ASP A 815 -2.03 23.82 -12.74
CA ASP A 815 -1.07 23.27 -11.79
C ASP A 815 0.37 23.25 -12.33
N ASP A 816 0.54 23.35 -13.66
CA ASP A 816 1.84 23.30 -14.37
C ASP A 816 2.23 24.65 -15.01
N LEU A 817 3.29 25.28 -14.50
CA LEU A 817 3.83 26.55 -15.04
C LEU A 817 4.58 26.37 -16.36
N ASN A 818 4.89 25.14 -16.75
CA ASN A 818 5.53 24.86 -18.04
C ASN A 818 4.61 25.18 -19.23
N HIS A 819 3.34 25.48 -18.97
CA HIS A 819 2.38 25.94 -19.97
C HIS A 819 2.32 27.46 -20.14
N LEU A 820 3.05 28.25 -19.33
CA LEU A 820 3.11 29.71 -19.46
C LEU A 820 3.45 30.20 -20.89
N PRO A 821 4.38 29.56 -21.65
CA PRO A 821 4.65 29.92 -23.05
C PRO A 821 3.42 29.86 -23.97
N ARG A 822 2.44 28.99 -23.67
CA ARG A 822 1.25 28.81 -24.51
C ARG A 822 0.32 30.02 -24.50
N PHE A 823 0.44 30.88 -23.49
CA PHE A 823 -0.43 32.05 -23.32
C PHE A 823 0.14 33.33 -23.96
N ILE A 824 1.32 33.26 -24.59
CA ILE A 824 1.93 34.40 -25.29
C ILE A 824 1.04 34.90 -26.45
N SER A 825 0.26 34.00 -27.06
CA SER A 825 -0.64 34.36 -28.17
C SER A 825 -1.97 34.96 -27.71
N LYS A 826 -2.24 35.07 -26.39
CA LYS A 826 -3.51 35.56 -25.87
C LYS A 826 -3.58 37.08 -25.87
N TYR A 827 -4.71 37.62 -26.32
CA TYR A 827 -4.95 39.08 -26.35
C TYR A 827 -5.79 39.57 -25.17
N ARG A 828 -6.55 38.68 -24.52
CA ARG A 828 -7.39 39.00 -23.35
C ARG A 828 -6.67 38.71 -22.05
N ALA A 829 -7.06 39.40 -20.98
CA ALA A 829 -6.57 39.13 -19.63
C ALA A 829 -6.96 37.71 -19.16
N PRO A 830 -6.20 37.10 -18.22
CA PRO A 830 -6.61 35.88 -17.56
C PRO A 830 -7.89 36.07 -16.73
N LEU A 831 -8.74 35.05 -16.61
CA LEU A 831 -9.98 35.06 -15.83
C LEU A 831 -9.76 35.41 -14.35
N ASN A 832 -8.64 35.00 -13.78
CA ASN A 832 -8.31 35.27 -12.38
C ASN A 832 -7.82 36.71 -12.15
N TRP A 833 -7.64 37.50 -13.23
CA TRP A 833 -7.33 38.91 -13.19
C TRP A 833 -8.62 39.72 -13.05
N SER A 834 -8.95 40.15 -11.83
CA SER A 834 -10.19 40.90 -11.55
C SER A 834 -10.02 41.95 -10.43
N PHE A 835 -10.94 42.92 -10.36
CA PHE A 835 -11.03 43.89 -9.27
C PHE A 835 -11.33 43.24 -7.92
N LEU A 836 -12.17 42.20 -7.92
CA LEU A 836 -12.50 41.41 -6.72
C LEU A 836 -11.23 40.76 -6.17
N SER A 837 -10.40 40.21 -7.06
CA SER A 837 -9.08 39.67 -6.72
C SER A 837 -8.15 40.74 -6.14
N ALA A 838 -8.35 42.04 -6.33
CA ALA A 838 -7.47 43.06 -5.77
C ALA A 838 -8.03 43.72 -4.49
N THR A 839 -9.21 43.33 -4.02
CA THR A 839 -9.94 44.01 -2.91
C THR A 839 -10.04 45.53 -3.14
N VAL A 840 -10.40 45.93 -4.37
CA VAL A 840 -10.59 47.32 -4.78
C VAL A 840 -12.09 47.50 -5.04
N GLN A 841 -12.77 48.34 -4.26
CA GLN A 841 -14.19 48.63 -4.42
C GLN A 841 -14.40 49.98 -5.14
N PRO A 842 -15.44 50.10 -5.99
CA PRO A 842 -15.81 51.38 -6.59
C PRO A 842 -16.16 52.41 -5.51
N PRO A 843 -15.99 53.71 -5.78
CA PRO A 843 -16.43 54.73 -4.83
C PRO A 843 -17.95 54.63 -4.64
N ASP A 844 -18.40 54.32 -3.41
CA ASP A 844 -19.83 54.33 -3.09
C ASP A 844 -20.40 55.73 -3.30
N GLY A 845 -21.39 55.85 -4.17
CA GLY A 845 -22.07 57.12 -4.48
C GLY A 845 -22.80 57.78 -3.29
N THR A 846 -22.79 57.17 -2.11
CA THR A 846 -23.58 57.58 -0.94
C THR A 846 -22.77 57.91 0.32
N ASN A 847 -21.44 57.70 0.34
CA ASN A 847 -20.59 58.02 1.50
C ASN A 847 -19.48 59.01 1.14
N ARG A 848 -19.86 60.23 0.78
CA ARG A 848 -18.95 61.39 0.84
C ARG A 848 -18.74 61.78 2.30
N ASN A 849 -17.83 61.09 2.98
CA ASN A 849 -17.28 61.60 4.22
C ASN A 849 -16.34 62.78 3.88
N PRO A 850 -16.67 64.04 4.24
CA PRO A 850 -15.92 65.23 3.80
C PRO A 850 -14.49 65.32 4.37
N HIS A 851 -14.07 64.37 5.21
CA HIS A 851 -12.70 64.24 5.70
C HIS A 851 -11.92 63.03 5.13
N SER A 852 -12.49 62.28 4.18
CA SER A 852 -11.75 61.27 3.44
C SER A 852 -11.04 61.93 2.25
N PRO A 853 -9.72 61.72 2.04
CA PRO A 853 -8.99 62.38 0.97
C PRO A 853 -9.60 62.04 -0.38
N SER A 854 -10.27 63.02 -0.99
CA SER A 854 -11.01 62.97 -2.24
C SER A 854 -10.15 62.78 -3.50
N HIS A 855 -8.95 62.21 -3.38
CA HIS A 855 -7.99 62.06 -4.47
C HIS A 855 -7.14 60.78 -4.41
N SER A 856 -7.69 59.66 -3.88
CA SER A 856 -6.98 58.37 -3.97
C SER A 856 -6.82 57.95 -5.44
N THR A 857 -5.59 57.88 -5.94
CA THR A 857 -5.29 57.41 -7.31
C THR A 857 -5.53 55.91 -7.48
N ILE A 858 -5.85 55.17 -6.41
CA ILE A 858 -6.04 53.72 -6.41
C ILE A 858 -7.16 53.29 -7.36
N TRP A 859 -8.41 53.70 -7.12
CA TRP A 859 -9.54 53.27 -7.96
C TRP A 859 -9.37 53.74 -9.42
N PRO A 860 -9.10 55.04 -9.69
CA PRO A 860 -8.93 55.52 -11.07
C PRO A 860 -7.82 54.79 -11.84
N THR A 861 -6.73 54.39 -11.19
CA THR A 861 -5.65 53.64 -11.84
C THR A 861 -6.07 52.21 -12.14
N TYR A 862 -6.73 51.52 -11.20
CA TYR A 862 -7.23 50.17 -11.43
C TYR A 862 -8.32 50.15 -12.52
N ASP A 863 -9.24 51.10 -12.48
CA ASP A 863 -10.31 51.26 -13.46
C ASP A 863 -9.75 51.51 -14.86
N TRP A 864 -8.79 52.42 -14.97
CA TRP A 864 -8.11 52.68 -16.25
C TRP A 864 -7.40 51.44 -16.79
N VAL A 865 -6.61 50.75 -15.96
CA VAL A 865 -5.88 49.55 -16.40
C VAL A 865 -6.86 48.46 -16.82
N HIS A 866 -7.96 48.26 -16.11
CA HIS A 866 -9.00 47.30 -16.48
C HIS A 866 -9.68 47.63 -17.81
N ALA A 867 -9.98 48.91 -18.04
CA ALA A 867 -10.60 49.35 -19.29
C ALA A 867 -9.63 49.31 -20.50
N ASN A 868 -8.32 49.38 -20.26
CA ASN A 868 -7.31 49.57 -21.32
C ASN A 868 -6.27 48.44 -21.40
N LEU A 869 -6.45 47.33 -20.68
CA LEU A 869 -5.54 46.19 -20.73
C LEU A 869 -5.57 45.55 -22.12
N ASP A 870 -4.39 45.46 -22.74
CA ASP A 870 -4.20 44.95 -24.10
C ASP A 870 -2.88 44.18 -24.16
N LEU A 871 -2.94 42.85 -24.22
CA LEU A 871 -1.75 42.00 -24.23
C LEU A 871 -0.97 42.03 -25.55
N ARG A 872 -1.43 42.80 -26.55
CA ARG A 872 -0.63 43.11 -27.75
C ARG A 872 0.44 44.16 -27.47
N LYS A 873 0.30 44.95 -26.40
CA LYS A 873 1.32 45.90 -25.96
C LYS A 873 2.41 45.16 -25.16
N PRO A 874 3.70 45.31 -25.52
CA PRO A 874 4.81 44.66 -24.80
C PRO A 874 4.77 44.88 -23.28
N LEU A 875 4.54 46.12 -22.84
CA LEU A 875 4.43 46.48 -21.42
C LEU A 875 3.34 45.68 -20.68
N HIS A 876 2.15 45.60 -21.28
CA HIS A 876 0.99 44.95 -20.66
C HIS A 876 1.18 43.43 -20.57
N GLN A 877 1.71 42.83 -21.64
CA GLN A 877 2.02 41.41 -21.64
C GLN A 877 3.12 41.07 -20.63
N LEU A 878 4.20 41.86 -20.61
CA LEU A 878 5.28 41.73 -19.64
C LEU A 878 4.76 41.83 -18.20
N ALA A 879 3.91 42.81 -17.91
CA ALA A 879 3.33 43.01 -16.58
C ALA A 879 2.49 41.82 -16.09
N ILE A 880 1.71 41.19 -16.98
CA ILE A 880 0.91 39.99 -16.65
C ILE A 880 1.81 38.77 -16.38
N PHE A 881 2.84 38.54 -17.20
CA PHE A 881 3.74 37.40 -17.03
C PHE A 881 4.66 37.55 -15.80
N ILE A 882 5.04 38.77 -15.44
CA ILE A 882 5.71 39.08 -14.17
C ILE A 882 4.76 38.80 -13.00
N GLY A 883 3.51 39.26 -13.07
CA GLY A 883 2.48 38.97 -12.06
C GLY A 883 2.30 37.45 -11.87
N ALA A 884 2.20 36.70 -12.97
CA ALA A 884 2.11 35.25 -12.98
C ALA A 884 3.28 34.58 -12.23
N ALA A 885 4.51 35.02 -12.52
CA ALA A 885 5.72 34.47 -11.91
C ALA A 885 5.75 34.73 -10.39
N ILE A 886 5.37 35.93 -9.96
CA ILE A 886 5.32 36.33 -8.54
C ILE A 886 4.32 35.48 -7.75
N THR A 887 3.13 35.18 -8.29
CA THR A 887 2.13 34.35 -7.59
C THR A 887 2.68 33.00 -7.14
N ARG A 888 3.73 32.51 -7.79
CA ARG A 888 4.39 31.23 -7.51
C ARG A 888 5.69 31.38 -6.72
N ALA A 889 6.28 32.58 -6.71
CA ALA A 889 7.46 32.90 -5.91
C ALA A 889 7.12 33.30 -4.46
N LEU A 890 5.85 33.53 -4.13
CA LEU A 890 5.39 33.79 -2.75
C LEU A 890 5.81 32.68 -1.77
N PRO A 891 6.11 33.03 -0.50
CA PRO A 891 6.06 34.36 0.13
C PRO A 891 7.38 35.17 0.04
N VAL A 892 8.34 34.76 -0.77
CA VAL A 892 9.70 35.33 -0.83
C VAL A 892 9.75 36.43 -1.90
N LEU A 893 9.58 37.70 -1.51
CA LEU A 893 9.47 38.85 -2.43
C LEU A 893 10.37 40.04 -2.07
N GLU A 894 11.39 39.87 -1.23
CA GLU A 894 12.27 40.98 -0.85
C GLU A 894 13.73 40.70 -1.13
N ALA A 895 14.47 41.76 -1.45
CA ALA A 895 15.92 41.70 -1.59
C ALA A 895 16.56 41.49 -0.21
N ASN A 896 17.58 40.65 -0.09
CA ASN A 896 18.40 40.65 1.12
C ASN A 896 19.13 41.99 1.25
N THR A 897 18.72 42.79 2.22
CA THR A 897 19.29 44.13 2.46
C THR A 897 20.32 44.15 3.60
N GLU A 898 20.71 42.99 4.16
CA GLU A 898 21.79 42.92 5.16
C GLU A 898 23.14 43.32 4.55
N ASP A 899 23.25 43.31 3.22
CA ASP A 899 24.48 43.60 2.48
C ASP A 899 24.51 45.02 1.86
N LYS A 900 23.92 46.02 2.54
CA LYS A 900 23.92 47.44 2.08
C LYS A 900 25.33 48.01 1.84
N HIS A 901 26.35 47.40 2.44
CA HIS A 901 27.72 47.87 2.41
C HIS A 901 28.62 47.17 1.38
N SER A 902 28.14 46.16 0.66
CA SER A 902 28.96 45.49 -0.35
C SER A 902 29.47 46.46 -1.44
N PRO A 903 30.75 46.35 -1.86
CA PRO A 903 31.29 47.13 -2.96
C PRO A 903 30.65 46.66 -4.28
N ILE A 904 30.28 47.61 -5.14
CA ILE A 904 29.76 47.31 -6.48
C ILE A 904 30.93 46.79 -7.33
N PRO A 905 30.80 45.63 -8.01
CA PRO A 905 31.85 45.13 -8.88
C PRO A 905 32.25 46.16 -9.96
N PRO A 906 33.56 46.32 -10.25
CA PRO A 906 34.01 47.26 -11.27
C PRO A 906 33.43 46.89 -12.64
N GLY A 907 32.79 47.87 -13.30
CA GLY A 907 32.15 47.70 -14.62
C GLY A 907 30.67 47.28 -14.59
N THR A 908 30.06 47.05 -13.42
CA THR A 908 28.60 46.81 -13.32
C THR A 908 27.85 48.08 -12.90
N ASN A 909 26.72 48.37 -13.55
CA ASN A 909 25.83 49.43 -13.08
C ASN A 909 25.11 49.00 -11.79
N PHE A 910 24.63 49.97 -11.01
CA PHE A 910 24.01 49.67 -9.71
C PHE A 910 22.72 48.83 -9.84
N SER A 911 21.96 49.02 -10.92
CA SER A 911 20.72 48.27 -11.18
C SER A 911 20.99 46.77 -11.33
N ASP A 912 22.01 46.40 -12.11
CA ASP A 912 22.43 45.01 -12.32
C ASP A 912 22.94 44.37 -11.04
N PHE A 913 23.72 45.11 -10.26
CA PHE A 913 24.16 44.68 -8.93
C PHE A 913 22.95 44.42 -8.01
N TYR A 914 22.00 45.36 -7.96
CA TYR A 914 20.82 45.27 -7.10
C TYR A 914 19.94 44.06 -7.45
N ARG A 915 19.77 43.78 -8.75
CA ARG A 915 19.03 42.60 -9.25
C ARG A 915 19.71 41.27 -8.94
N GLN A 916 21.01 41.24 -8.65
CA GLN A 916 21.73 40.01 -8.34
C GLN A 916 21.65 39.61 -6.87
N LEU A 917 21.15 40.49 -6.00
CA LEU A 917 20.98 40.19 -4.58
C LEU A 917 20.02 38.99 -4.38
N PRO A 918 20.21 38.17 -3.35
CA PRO A 918 19.35 37.02 -3.09
C PRO A 918 17.97 37.46 -2.61
N TRP A 919 16.95 36.67 -2.95
CA TRP A 919 15.58 36.86 -2.49
C TRP A 919 15.38 36.26 -1.09
N VAL A 920 14.77 37.00 -0.17
CA VAL A 920 14.48 36.60 1.21
C VAL A 920 13.00 36.77 1.55
N GLN A 921 12.56 36.06 2.58
CA GLN A 921 11.23 36.20 3.15
C GLN A 921 11.19 37.43 4.04
N HIS A 922 10.17 38.29 3.92
CA HIS A 922 10.04 39.46 4.78
C HIS A 922 9.80 39.05 6.24
N THR A 923 10.81 39.22 7.08
CA THR A 923 10.70 39.20 8.54
C THR A 923 10.39 40.61 9.02
N THR A 924 9.18 40.85 9.53
CA THR A 924 8.95 42.05 10.35
C THR A 924 9.95 42.03 11.50
N GLY A 925 10.63 43.14 11.78
CA GLY A 925 11.65 43.26 12.84
C GLY A 925 11.17 43.04 14.29
N SER A 926 10.02 42.41 14.50
CA SER A 926 9.67 41.71 15.74
C SER A 926 9.71 40.21 15.43
N GLY A 927 10.57 39.49 16.16
CA GLY A 927 10.84 38.06 15.94
C GLY A 927 9.59 37.22 15.74
N ILE A 928 9.76 36.07 15.09
CA ILE A 928 8.73 35.07 14.72
C ILE A 928 7.66 34.96 15.82
N THR A 929 6.64 35.81 15.74
CA THR A 929 5.45 35.62 16.56
C THR A 929 4.62 34.59 15.82
N SER A 930 4.09 33.63 16.57
CA SER A 930 3.19 32.55 16.15
C SER A 930 1.85 33.03 15.52
N LYS A 931 1.78 34.29 15.09
CA LYS A 931 0.69 34.90 14.31
C LYS A 931 1.17 35.25 12.89
N GLY A 932 1.90 34.33 12.25
CA GLY A 932 2.54 34.47 10.92
C GLY A 932 1.62 34.59 9.71
N ASN A 933 0.46 35.23 9.85
CA ASN A 933 -0.43 35.57 8.74
C ASN A 933 -0.69 37.08 8.75
N VAL A 934 0.24 37.86 8.17
CA VAL A 934 -0.13 39.20 7.67
C VAL A 934 -1.17 38.96 6.58
N LYS A 935 -2.45 39.26 6.88
CA LYS A 935 -3.62 39.01 6.01
C LYS A 935 -3.30 39.35 4.54
N GLY A 936 -3.39 38.35 3.66
CA GLY A 936 -3.26 38.50 2.21
C GLY A 936 -1.85 38.38 1.61
N ARG A 937 -0.79 38.07 2.39
CA ARG A 937 0.58 37.91 1.83
C ARG A 937 0.88 36.54 1.19
N THR A 938 0.07 35.52 1.46
CA THR A 938 0.16 34.18 0.85
C THR A 938 -0.92 33.93 -0.20
N ASP A 939 -1.85 34.87 -0.37
CA ASP A 939 -2.96 34.75 -1.31
C ASP A 939 -2.49 35.04 -2.74
N LYS A 940 -2.28 33.97 -3.50
CA LYS A 940 -1.80 34.01 -4.89
C LYS A 940 -2.72 34.81 -5.81
N SER A 941 -4.02 34.85 -5.54
CA SER A 941 -5.00 35.49 -6.40
C SER A 941 -4.87 37.02 -6.42
N LEU A 942 -4.45 37.61 -5.28
CA LEU A 942 -4.31 39.06 -5.16
C LEU A 942 -3.12 39.61 -5.96
N TYR A 943 -2.00 38.88 -5.99
CA TYR A 943 -0.75 39.39 -6.54
C TYR A 943 -0.74 39.51 -8.06
N LEU A 944 -1.49 38.64 -8.78
CA LEU A 944 -1.58 38.72 -10.23
C LEU A 944 -2.11 40.10 -10.66
N THR A 945 -3.27 40.50 -10.13
CA THR A 945 -3.87 41.81 -10.44
C THR A 945 -3.06 42.97 -9.88
N MET A 946 -2.64 42.89 -8.61
CA MET A 946 -1.97 44.02 -7.96
C MET A 946 -0.62 44.36 -8.59
N VAL A 947 0.19 43.36 -8.96
CA VAL A 947 1.49 43.60 -9.58
C VAL A 947 1.33 44.14 -10.99
N SER A 948 0.52 43.49 -11.83
CA SER A 948 0.38 43.92 -13.22
C SER A 948 -0.16 45.35 -13.29
N THR A 949 -1.13 45.70 -12.43
CA THR A 949 -1.70 47.05 -12.37
C THR A 949 -0.70 48.07 -11.85
N MET A 950 0.16 47.71 -10.91
CA MET A 950 1.22 48.60 -10.44
C MET A 950 2.27 48.87 -11.54
N ILE A 951 2.69 47.84 -12.29
CA ILE A 951 3.65 48.01 -13.39
C ILE A 951 3.04 48.89 -14.50
N ILE A 952 1.82 48.58 -14.95
CA ILE A 952 1.14 49.33 -16.01
C ILE A 952 0.85 50.76 -15.53
N GLY A 953 0.32 50.92 -14.32
CA GLY A 953 -0.02 52.22 -13.73
C GLY A 953 1.16 53.14 -13.46
N LEU A 954 2.38 52.60 -13.32
CA LEU A 954 3.58 53.42 -13.21
C LEU A 954 4.12 53.84 -14.58
N HIS A 955 3.96 53.03 -15.62
CA HIS A 955 4.57 53.27 -16.94
C HIS A 955 3.65 53.94 -17.96
N GLU A 956 2.33 53.75 -17.89
CA GLU A 956 1.38 54.33 -18.87
C GLU A 956 1.04 55.80 -18.53
N PRO A 957 1.39 56.78 -19.41
CA PRO A 957 1.19 58.21 -19.14
C PRO A 957 -0.25 58.64 -18.91
N ALA A 958 -1.20 57.87 -19.44
CA ALA A 958 -2.63 58.13 -19.31
C ALA A 958 -3.20 57.76 -17.92
N THR A 959 -2.43 57.07 -17.08
CA THR A 959 -2.88 56.67 -15.76
C THR A 959 -2.68 57.80 -14.74
N VAL A 960 -3.62 57.92 -13.80
CA VAL A 960 -3.56 58.94 -12.74
C VAL A 960 -2.34 58.72 -11.83
N LEU A 961 -1.93 57.46 -11.62
CA LEU A 961 -0.72 57.12 -10.88
C LEU A 961 0.55 57.65 -11.56
N HIS A 962 0.71 57.47 -12.88
CA HIS A 962 1.84 58.03 -13.62
C HIS A 962 1.85 59.56 -13.56
N GLN A 963 0.70 60.20 -13.80
CA GLN A 963 0.60 61.67 -13.75
C GLN A 963 0.96 62.21 -12.36
N HIS A 964 0.52 61.53 -11.30
CA HIS A 964 0.90 61.89 -9.93
C HIS A 964 2.41 61.72 -9.71
N LEU A 965 3.00 60.60 -10.17
CA LEU A 965 4.42 60.33 -10.07
C LEU A 965 5.27 61.41 -10.76
N GLN A 966 4.89 61.82 -11.98
CA GLN A 966 5.57 62.90 -12.71
C GLN A 966 5.44 64.26 -12.02
N ASN A 967 4.27 64.57 -11.45
CA ASN A 967 4.02 65.87 -10.81
C ASN A 967 4.62 66.01 -9.41
N LYS A 968 4.70 64.91 -8.65
CA LYS A 968 5.08 64.92 -7.22
C LYS A 968 6.38 64.16 -6.92
N HIS A 969 7.03 63.59 -7.94
CA HIS A 969 8.25 62.78 -7.85
C HIS A 969 8.20 61.69 -6.76
N THR A 970 7.00 61.20 -6.43
CA THR A 970 6.76 60.19 -5.40
C THR A 970 5.51 59.38 -5.74
N ILE A 971 5.47 58.11 -5.31
CA ILE A 971 4.24 57.30 -5.38
C ILE A 971 3.29 57.80 -4.28
N GLU A 972 2.05 58.09 -4.68
CA GLU A 972 1.01 58.62 -3.78
C GLU A 972 0.89 57.80 -2.49
N ASP A 973 0.80 58.47 -1.35
CA ASP A 973 0.73 57.87 -0.01
C ASP A 973 -0.38 56.82 0.13
N ALA A 974 -1.56 57.05 -0.42
CA ALA A 974 -2.66 56.10 -0.38
C ALA A 974 -2.31 54.82 -1.15
N PHE A 975 -1.79 54.97 -2.38
CA PHE A 975 -1.35 53.86 -3.21
C PHE A 975 -0.20 53.08 -2.54
N ARG A 976 0.77 53.79 -1.97
CA ARG A 976 1.91 53.22 -1.21
C ARG A 976 1.45 52.44 0.02
N LYS A 977 0.50 52.95 0.81
CA LYS A 977 -0.02 52.25 2.01
C LYS A 977 -0.78 50.96 1.64
N LYS A 978 -1.58 50.97 0.56
CA LYS A 978 -2.34 49.78 0.11
C LYS A 978 -1.44 48.63 -0.37
N HIS A 979 -0.37 48.95 -1.09
CA HIS A 979 0.51 47.97 -1.72
C HIS A 979 1.72 47.62 -0.84
N GLY A 980 2.24 48.57 -0.06
CA GLY A 980 3.41 48.40 0.79
C GLY A 980 3.22 47.36 1.91
N THR A 981 2.02 47.24 2.48
CA THR A 981 1.71 46.17 3.45
C THR A 981 1.82 44.76 2.85
N LYS A 982 1.83 44.62 1.52
CA LYS A 982 2.05 43.37 0.78
C LYS A 982 3.45 43.24 0.15
N GLY A 983 4.39 44.11 0.51
CA GLY A 983 5.75 44.10 -0.05
C GLY A 983 5.84 44.61 -1.51
N LEU A 984 4.72 45.06 -2.09
CA LEU A 984 4.67 45.62 -3.44
C LEU A 984 5.16 47.08 -3.42
N THR A 985 6.47 47.23 -3.61
CA THR A 985 7.19 48.50 -3.45
C THR A 985 8.10 48.77 -4.66
N ALA A 986 8.53 50.01 -4.85
CA ALA A 986 9.48 50.35 -5.92
C ALA A 986 10.80 49.55 -5.83
N PRO A 987 11.40 49.30 -4.64
CA PRO A 987 12.56 48.42 -4.50
C PRO A 987 12.31 46.99 -5.00
N MET A 988 11.15 46.40 -4.69
CA MET A 988 10.78 45.06 -5.15
C MET A 988 10.64 45.00 -6.68
N LEU A 989 10.08 46.04 -7.32
CA LEU A 989 10.03 46.13 -8.78
C LEU A 989 11.42 46.38 -9.42
N CYS A 990 12.29 47.14 -8.76
CA CYS A 990 13.70 47.30 -9.19
C CYS A 990 14.43 45.95 -9.17
N HIS A 991 14.18 45.12 -8.15
CA HIS A 991 14.81 43.80 -8.04
C HIS A 991 14.36 42.83 -9.15
N LEU A 992 13.09 42.89 -9.57
CA LEU A 992 12.61 42.13 -10.73
C LEU A 992 13.16 42.64 -12.06
N GLY A 993 13.69 43.87 -12.10
CA GLY A 993 14.04 44.56 -13.34
C GLY A 993 12.86 45.22 -14.04
N ALA A 994 11.72 45.39 -13.37
CA ALA A 994 10.56 46.14 -13.88
C ALA A 994 10.72 47.67 -13.69
N LEU A 995 11.68 48.09 -12.87
CA LEU A 995 12.16 49.46 -12.68
C LEU A 995 13.69 49.43 -12.64
N CYS A 996 14.34 50.58 -12.78
CA CYS A 996 15.80 50.67 -12.73
C CYS A 996 16.27 51.38 -11.45
N ALA A 997 17.15 50.74 -10.69
CA ALA A 997 17.74 51.32 -9.48
C ALA A 997 18.97 52.17 -9.83
N LEU A 998 18.99 53.42 -9.37
CA LEU A 998 20.05 54.39 -9.67
C LEU A 998 21.07 54.49 -8.55
N THR A 999 20.63 54.47 -7.29
CA THR A 999 21.49 54.72 -6.12
C THR A 999 21.23 53.74 -4.98
N LYS A 1000 22.21 53.59 -4.08
CA LYS A 1000 22.08 52.81 -2.83
C LYS A 1000 20.92 53.28 -1.94
N ARG A 1001 20.38 54.48 -2.12
CA ARG A 1001 19.22 54.95 -1.35
C ARG A 1001 17.93 54.22 -1.69
N VAL A 1002 17.90 53.40 -2.75
CA VAL A 1002 16.78 52.48 -3.00
C VAL A 1002 16.53 51.50 -1.84
N PHE A 1003 17.51 51.28 -0.97
CA PHE A 1003 17.38 50.48 0.27
C PHE A 1003 16.74 51.24 1.44
N GLU A 1004 16.53 52.55 1.33
CA GLU A 1004 16.06 53.42 2.39
C GLU A 1004 14.56 53.69 2.28
N ALA A 1005 13.88 53.83 3.44
CA ALA A 1005 12.48 54.22 3.48
C ALA A 1005 12.32 55.68 3.01
N GLY A 1006 11.98 55.87 1.73
CA GLY A 1006 11.81 57.20 1.13
C GLY A 1006 12.51 57.43 -0.22
N ALA A 1007 13.04 56.38 -0.86
CA ALA A 1007 13.68 56.44 -2.17
C ALA A 1007 12.85 57.25 -3.20
N LYS A 1008 13.46 58.29 -3.75
CA LYS A 1008 12.80 59.27 -4.61
C LYS A 1008 12.85 58.86 -6.08
N TYR A 1009 11.76 59.13 -6.78
CA TYR A 1009 11.66 58.93 -8.23
C TYR A 1009 12.63 59.89 -8.96
N ASP A 1010 13.23 59.41 -10.04
CA ASP A 1010 14.18 60.14 -10.90
C ASP A 1010 15.51 60.54 -10.23
N THR A 1011 15.75 60.02 -9.03
CA THR A 1011 16.99 60.26 -8.25
C THR A 1011 17.55 58.96 -7.71
N ASP A 1012 16.72 58.11 -7.09
CA ASP A 1012 17.14 56.83 -6.51
C ASP A 1012 16.69 55.61 -7.35
N TRP A 1013 15.61 55.78 -8.12
CA TRP A 1013 15.10 54.81 -9.09
C TRP A 1013 14.30 55.52 -10.20
N HIS A 1014 14.17 54.91 -11.38
CA HIS A 1014 13.38 55.45 -12.49
C HIS A 1014 12.61 54.36 -13.26
N LEU A 1015 11.69 54.80 -14.13
CA LEU A 1015 10.89 53.93 -15.00
C LEU A 1015 11.74 53.43 -16.18
N LEU A 1016 11.43 52.25 -16.71
CA LEU A 1016 12.04 51.78 -17.95
C LEU A 1016 11.55 52.64 -19.14
N THR A 1017 12.47 52.98 -20.04
CA THR A 1017 12.14 53.60 -21.33
C THR A 1017 11.39 52.61 -22.23
N GLY A 1018 10.70 53.13 -23.26
CA GLY A 1018 9.99 52.28 -24.23
C GLY A 1018 10.89 51.23 -24.89
N LEU A 1019 12.14 51.58 -25.20
CA LEU A 1019 13.13 50.66 -25.77
C LEU A 1019 13.55 49.57 -24.78
N GLU A 1020 13.75 49.92 -23.51
CA GLU A 1020 14.09 48.94 -22.46
C GLU A 1020 12.93 47.99 -22.17
N ILE A 1021 11.69 48.47 -22.21
CA ILE A 1021 10.49 47.62 -22.08
C ILE A 1021 10.44 46.61 -23.23
N ILE A 1022 10.68 47.05 -24.48
CA ILE A 1022 10.70 46.16 -25.66
C ILE A 1022 11.84 45.14 -25.54
N ALA A 1023 13.02 45.56 -25.09
CA ALA A 1023 14.15 44.66 -24.88
C ALA A 1023 13.86 43.61 -23.79
N PHE A 1024 13.25 44.00 -22.67
CA PHE A 1024 12.90 43.07 -21.60
C PHE A 1024 11.78 42.11 -22.01
N HIS A 1025 10.77 42.60 -22.73
CA HIS A 1025 9.73 41.77 -23.34
C HIS A 1025 10.32 40.76 -24.34
N THR A 1026 11.30 41.17 -25.14
CA THR A 1026 12.01 40.28 -26.06
C THR A 1026 12.76 39.18 -25.32
N GLN A 1027 13.48 39.49 -24.24
CA GLN A 1027 14.15 38.48 -23.42
C GLN A 1027 13.16 37.47 -22.82
N MET A 1028 11.97 37.93 -22.40
CA MET A 1028 10.89 37.05 -21.97
C MET A 1028 10.47 36.10 -23.09
N LEU A 1029 10.24 36.61 -24.31
CA LEU A 1029 9.91 35.79 -25.48
C LEU A 1029 11.02 34.79 -25.83
N ASP A 1030 12.28 35.21 -25.77
CA ASP A 1030 13.45 34.36 -26.03
C ASP A 1030 13.61 33.25 -25.00
N CYS A 1031 13.29 33.51 -23.72
CA CYS A 1031 13.20 32.46 -22.71
C CYS A 1031 12.20 31.39 -23.17
N PHE A 1032 11.04 31.81 -23.67
CA PHE A 1032 9.98 30.89 -24.09
C PHE A 1032 10.18 30.21 -25.46
N ALA A 1033 11.11 30.69 -26.29
CA ALA A 1033 11.42 30.10 -27.60
C ALA A 1033 11.91 28.63 -27.52
N ASN A 1034 12.46 28.20 -26.37
CA ASN A 1034 12.80 26.80 -26.09
C ASN A 1034 11.78 26.20 -25.12
N CYS A 1035 10.71 25.58 -25.65
CA CYS A 1035 9.53 25.21 -24.86
C CYS A 1035 9.79 24.26 -23.67
N GLN A 1036 10.87 23.47 -23.67
CA GLN A 1036 11.14 22.49 -22.61
C GLN A 1036 11.59 23.12 -21.28
N TYR A 1037 12.34 24.23 -21.31
CA TYR A 1037 12.89 24.90 -20.12
C TYR A 1037 12.58 26.39 -20.07
N GLY A 1038 11.73 26.88 -20.97
CA GLY A 1038 11.54 28.31 -21.14
C GLY A 1038 10.96 29.00 -19.92
N THR A 1039 10.06 28.33 -19.19
CA THR A 1039 9.55 28.86 -17.92
C THR A 1039 10.62 28.89 -16.84
N TRP A 1040 11.48 27.87 -16.73
CA TRP A 1040 12.60 27.91 -15.78
C TRP A 1040 13.59 29.04 -16.12
N LYS A 1041 13.90 29.24 -17.41
CA LYS A 1041 14.74 30.38 -17.87
C LYS A 1041 14.11 31.73 -17.51
N TRP A 1042 12.80 31.86 -17.69
CA TRP A 1042 12.06 33.06 -17.30
C TRP A 1042 12.12 33.32 -15.79
N PHE A 1043 11.91 32.28 -14.98
CA PHE A 1043 12.02 32.39 -13.52
C PHE A 1043 13.44 32.69 -13.07
N ARG A 1044 14.45 32.13 -13.74
CA ARG A 1044 15.86 32.44 -13.49
C ARG A 1044 16.19 33.89 -13.85
N LEU A 1045 15.61 34.44 -14.92
CA LEU A 1045 15.79 35.85 -15.32
C LEU A 1045 15.21 36.83 -14.27
N LEU A 1046 14.05 36.49 -13.69
CA LEU A 1046 13.38 37.32 -12.68
C LEU A 1046 13.96 37.14 -11.27
N PHE A 1047 14.15 35.88 -10.84
CA PHE A 1047 14.44 35.54 -9.44
C PHE A 1047 15.85 34.98 -9.21
N GLY A 1048 16.57 34.64 -10.27
CA GLY A 1048 17.86 33.95 -10.19
C GLY A 1048 17.80 32.44 -10.12
N THR A 1049 18.99 31.84 -10.23
CA THR A 1049 19.19 30.40 -10.24
C THR A 1049 18.66 29.73 -8.98
N ASP A 1050 19.10 30.17 -7.80
CA ASP A 1050 18.73 29.55 -6.52
C ASP A 1050 17.21 29.48 -6.32
N ARG A 1051 16.51 30.57 -6.69
CA ARG A 1051 15.04 30.62 -6.54
C ARG A 1051 14.32 29.86 -7.63
N ALA A 1052 14.80 29.91 -8.87
CA ALA A 1052 14.25 29.10 -9.96
C ALA A 1052 14.40 27.60 -9.68
N ASP A 1053 15.53 27.18 -9.11
CA ASP A 1053 15.80 25.81 -8.71
C ASP A 1053 14.98 25.40 -7.49
N ALA A 1054 14.80 26.27 -6.49
CA ALA A 1054 13.90 26.01 -5.36
C ALA A 1054 12.44 25.82 -5.82
N ILE A 1055 11.96 26.65 -6.76
CA ILE A 1055 10.61 26.53 -7.32
C ILE A 1055 10.49 25.26 -8.17
N SER A 1056 11.54 24.90 -8.92
CA SER A 1056 11.60 23.65 -9.68
C SER A 1056 11.61 22.41 -8.79
N THR A 1057 12.35 22.43 -7.67
CA THR A 1057 12.43 21.34 -6.69
C THR A 1057 11.08 21.03 -6.04
N ASN A 1058 10.19 22.02 -5.95
CA ASN A 1058 8.80 21.85 -5.49
C ASN A 1058 7.85 21.30 -6.56
N GLY A 1059 8.37 20.86 -7.72
CA GLY A 1059 7.61 20.22 -8.78
C GLY A 1059 6.85 21.17 -9.71
N ALA A 1060 7.09 22.48 -9.62
CA ALA A 1060 6.33 23.48 -10.38
C ALA A 1060 6.93 23.85 -11.75
N LEU A 1061 8.20 23.50 -12.04
CA LEU A 1061 8.93 23.86 -13.26
C LEU A 1061 9.85 22.72 -13.74
N PHE A 1062 10.03 22.54 -15.05
CA PHE A 1062 11.05 21.65 -15.63
C PHE A 1062 12.47 22.18 -15.38
N TRP A 1063 13.36 21.35 -14.82
CA TRP A 1063 14.75 21.70 -14.50
C TRP A 1063 15.72 21.39 -15.67
N SER A 1064 16.69 22.26 -15.92
CA SER A 1064 17.74 22.06 -16.94
C SER A 1064 19.11 21.76 -16.28
N PRO A 1065 19.71 20.57 -16.48
CA PRO A 1065 20.95 20.19 -15.80
C PRO A 1065 22.23 20.91 -16.23
N ASN A 1066 22.24 21.61 -17.37
CA ASN A 1066 23.47 21.90 -18.11
C ASN A 1066 23.73 23.39 -18.45
N ILE A 1067 23.16 24.34 -17.71
CA ILE A 1067 23.36 25.77 -18.02
C ILE A 1067 24.07 26.49 -16.88
N GLY A 1068 25.36 26.80 -17.08
CA GLY A 1068 26.18 27.61 -16.17
C GLY A 1068 25.60 29.00 -15.86
N PRO A 1069 26.18 29.73 -14.89
CA PRO A 1069 25.70 31.05 -14.50
C PRO A 1069 25.77 32.02 -15.68
N GLN A 1070 24.65 32.69 -15.98
CA GLN A 1070 24.60 33.85 -16.86
C GLN A 1070 24.23 35.07 -16.03
N PRO A 1071 24.83 36.24 -16.27
CA PRO A 1071 24.54 37.45 -15.52
C PRO A 1071 23.11 37.97 -15.75
N ARG A 1072 22.46 38.47 -14.69
CA ARG A 1072 21.20 39.24 -14.76
C ARG A 1072 21.54 40.68 -15.16
N ALA A 1073 21.79 40.95 -16.45
CA ALA A 1073 22.10 42.30 -16.94
C ALA A 1073 20.86 42.99 -17.55
N VAL A 1074 20.73 44.30 -17.36
CA VAL A 1074 19.82 45.18 -18.10
C VAL A 1074 20.31 45.25 -19.56
N PRO A 1075 19.44 44.99 -20.56
CA PRO A 1075 19.86 45.09 -21.95
C PRO A 1075 20.25 46.52 -22.32
N ALA A 1076 21.32 46.67 -23.11
CA ALA A 1076 21.56 47.91 -23.82
C ALA A 1076 20.44 48.13 -24.85
N PRO A 1077 19.91 49.36 -25.02
CA PRO A 1077 18.90 49.62 -26.05
C PRO A 1077 19.48 49.30 -27.43
N PRO A 1078 18.72 48.64 -28.32
CA PRO A 1078 19.14 48.47 -29.71
C PRO A 1078 19.24 49.83 -30.41
N ASP A 1079 20.14 49.95 -31.38
CA ASP A 1079 20.24 51.16 -32.24
C ASP A 1079 18.88 51.48 -32.87
N LEU A 1080 18.56 52.78 -32.99
CA LEU A 1080 17.26 53.27 -33.47
C LEU A 1080 16.84 52.67 -34.83
N ASP A 1081 17.81 52.39 -35.71
CA ASP A 1081 17.57 51.76 -37.01
C ASP A 1081 17.23 50.25 -36.92
N GLN A 1082 17.59 49.59 -35.81
CA GLN A 1082 17.25 48.19 -35.57
C GLN A 1082 15.84 48.03 -34.98
N ALA A 1083 15.29 49.03 -34.29
CA ALA A 1083 13.97 48.94 -33.64
C ALA A 1083 12.81 48.78 -34.65
N ASP A 1084 12.84 49.49 -35.77
CA ASP A 1084 11.82 49.41 -36.83
C ASP A 1084 11.94 48.12 -37.67
N ALA A 1085 13.18 47.67 -37.92
CA ALA A 1085 13.43 46.37 -38.54
C ALA A 1085 12.98 45.22 -37.62
N PHE A 1086 13.12 45.39 -36.31
CA PHE A 1086 12.79 44.40 -35.30
C PHE A 1086 11.28 44.27 -35.07
N GLN A 1087 10.52 45.38 -35.05
CA GLN A 1087 9.05 45.32 -35.03
C GLN A 1087 8.48 44.61 -36.27
N ASN A 1088 9.04 44.89 -37.46
CA ASN A 1088 8.65 44.21 -38.70
C ASN A 1088 9.04 42.72 -38.70
N ALA A 1089 10.19 42.36 -38.13
CA ALA A 1089 10.61 40.96 -37.99
C ALA A 1089 9.71 40.18 -37.01
N LEU A 1090 9.30 40.77 -35.89
CA LEU A 1090 8.33 40.19 -34.95
C LEU A 1090 6.96 39.96 -35.60
N PHE A 1091 6.47 40.93 -36.38
CA PHE A 1091 5.21 40.80 -37.12
C PHE A 1091 5.27 39.70 -38.20
N GLN A 1092 6.40 39.54 -38.88
CA GLN A 1092 6.62 38.48 -39.87
C GLN A 1092 6.83 37.10 -39.23
N ARG A 1093 7.47 37.02 -38.05
CA ARG A 1093 7.69 35.76 -37.32
C ARG A 1093 6.37 35.21 -36.75
N ALA A 1094 5.46 36.08 -36.29
CA ALA A 1094 4.09 35.72 -35.92
C ALA A 1094 3.24 35.27 -37.12
N LYS A 1095 3.57 35.75 -38.34
CA LYS A 1095 2.92 35.36 -39.59
C LYS A 1095 3.40 33.97 -40.08
N ARG A 1096 4.67 33.61 -39.86
CA ARG A 1096 5.22 32.29 -40.22
C ARG A 1096 4.72 31.12 -39.37
N THR A 1097 4.18 31.38 -38.18
CA THR A 1097 3.44 30.40 -37.37
C THR A 1097 2.01 30.14 -37.87
N ARG A 1098 1.58 30.75 -38.99
CA ARG A 1098 0.30 30.47 -39.67
C ARG A 1098 0.55 29.81 -41.04
N GLU A 1099 0.80 28.51 -41.06
CA GLU A 1099 0.41 27.69 -42.21
C GLU A 1099 -0.88 26.94 -41.83
N PRO A 1100 -2.01 27.16 -42.51
CA PRO A 1100 -3.19 26.35 -42.30
C PRO A 1100 -3.03 25.02 -43.03
N TYR A 1101 -3.26 23.91 -42.31
CA TYR A 1101 -3.72 22.67 -42.91
C TYR A 1101 -4.88 22.99 -43.84
N LYS A 1102 -4.78 22.58 -45.12
CA LYS A 1102 -5.89 22.66 -46.07
C LYS A 1102 -7.12 21.98 -45.46
N GLN A 1103 -8.14 22.78 -45.23
CA GLN A 1103 -9.49 22.36 -44.87
C GLN A 1103 -10.00 21.45 -45.99
N VAL A 1104 -10.20 20.16 -45.69
CA VAL A 1104 -10.92 19.25 -46.57
C VAL A 1104 -12.39 19.66 -46.48
N ASP A 1105 -12.95 20.05 -47.62
CA ASP A 1105 -14.35 20.44 -47.77
C ASP A 1105 -15.26 19.25 -47.41
N VAL A 1106 -16.01 19.39 -46.32
CA VAL A 1106 -16.94 18.37 -45.80
C VAL A 1106 -18.21 18.28 -46.66
N ASP A 1107 -18.42 19.24 -47.57
CA ASP A 1107 -19.60 19.28 -48.44
C ASP A 1107 -19.48 18.38 -49.68
N GLU A 1108 -18.30 17.81 -49.98
CA GLU A 1108 -18.13 16.89 -51.12
C GLU A 1108 -18.41 15.40 -50.76
N MET A 1109 -18.48 15.05 -49.47
CA MET A 1109 -18.78 13.66 -49.03
C MET A 1109 -20.28 13.35 -48.92
N LEU A 1110 -21.18 14.33 -48.98
CA LEU A 1110 -22.63 14.11 -48.91
C LEU A 1110 -23.33 14.03 -50.28
N ALA A 1111 -22.58 14.16 -51.39
CA ALA A 1111 -23.14 14.19 -52.74
C ALA A 1111 -22.91 12.93 -53.59
N SER A 1112 -22.32 11.84 -53.06
CA SER A 1112 -21.98 10.64 -53.85
C SER A 1112 -22.82 9.38 -53.57
N SER A 1113 -23.92 9.46 -52.82
CA SER A 1113 -24.85 8.32 -52.65
C SER A 1113 -26.10 8.43 -53.54
N SER A 1114 -25.92 8.59 -54.85
CA SER A 1114 -27.03 8.48 -55.81
C SER A 1114 -26.52 8.27 -57.23
N LYS A 1115 -26.26 7.02 -57.61
CA LYS A 1115 -26.60 6.45 -58.94
C LYS A 1115 -26.34 4.94 -59.01
N ARG A 1116 -27.39 4.24 -59.43
CA ARG A 1116 -27.54 2.81 -59.72
C ARG A 1116 -26.78 2.39 -61.00
N HIS A 1117 -26.23 1.17 -61.03
CA HIS A 1117 -26.73 -0.04 -61.75
C HIS A 1117 -25.66 -0.95 -62.41
N ARG A 1118 -25.79 -2.25 -62.10
CA ARG A 1118 -25.74 -3.47 -62.96
C ARG A 1118 -24.43 -4.01 -63.55
N CYS A 1119 -24.29 -5.34 -63.35
CA CYS A 1119 -23.70 -6.42 -64.20
C CYS A 1119 -22.21 -6.30 -64.50
N ASP A 1120 -21.35 -7.31 -64.32
CA ASP A 1120 -21.46 -8.77 -64.14
C ASP A 1120 -20.57 -9.27 -63.00
#